data_AF-A0A9Q9M4W1-F1
#
_entry.id   AF-A0A9Q9M4W1-F1
#
_cell.length_a   1.000
_cell.length_b   1.000
_cell.length_c   1.000
_cell.angle_alpha   90.00
_cell.angle_beta   90.00
_cell.angle_gamma   90.00
#
_symmetry.space_group_name_H-M   'P 1'
#
loop_
_entity.id
_entity.type
_entity.pdbx_description
1 polymer ?
#
loop_
_entity_poly.entity_id
_entity_poly.type
_entity_poly.pdbx_seq_one_letter_code
_entity_poly.pdbx_strand_id
1 'polypeptide(L)'
;MARNDAVKAVTGELFEEGWSRVRGSSQGLNDKRNQMTRAAAGGRSAVFKAIRSGGTHTKAQLANQLEYLTTKSTHIVDSRGVFDGKKTLSADEIKAVTERFASRWDDGFRPKMGHTTHMLMSFPIGTRGRDVRDIASGVAERFFANDERNFDYIIAVHEDRDHPHAHVVLNRRSQEGEYFFLGRDHHFNYDDFRLAMVEEAEKYGVRLEATRRLDRGEVNYAPRTKEIYAAKEENRLPVQRERVGRDLDRALAEIANNAQVFRSLAAEASGESREDISNALARASEMLVRGGKLEQDGDVYMAIEESFDDLKSRFSDRAQRVEEMVRNAPADRQPALEKQLNSIYVGIADQQPLGVRSQTLLDRPSDGGVYSEANINSEAVDQLRDPDVRAQVETALRGTGISSEEVISRIETGANNAALERDWLAKDLESIARADDLNLERREDLEQAAAKLDQVHIQLGTALERAEVLRDDGVVDDDPLADVDVDSPEYQEFLREEAERQDSVERAFEETRLETSVALAESQGIAAQERDDAISESVAAEVARLRAEGYSKAHIAERSFDIEDAVTRRIDSNPELVGLSPDDRRAFEALEDRFARTDFNYGYSDDSNDREYGRETVQVAKRDFEEFAAKSSTHAALASRSWDKATDIIRPPEGYVPENERVAIQERVETSSEIARVVEHERNDKINSPFADDASREIFRDEIERDLSDGRLDALREGDAEALDEIIDDRLDRLYAAKAYLQSDEATASSDAVREVVSEIADEEFEAQRLKHVHSDAEKGQTHG
;
A
#
# COMPACT_ATOMS: atom_id res chain seq x y z
N MET A 1 -2.10 54.54 20.32
CA MET A 1 -3.40 54.06 19.81
C MET A 1 -3.12 52.86 18.93
N ALA A 2 -3.32 51.66 19.47
CA ALA A 2 -3.22 50.41 18.73
C ALA A 2 -4.65 49.91 18.45
N ARG A 3 -4.91 49.54 17.19
CA ARG A 3 -6.21 49.11 16.68
C ARG A 3 -6.59 47.75 17.27
N ASN A 4 -7.86 47.64 17.64
CA ASN A 4 -8.53 46.43 18.09
C ASN A 4 -8.46 45.34 17.02
N ASP A 5 -8.06 44.16 17.45
CA ASP A 5 -8.13 42.92 16.70
C ASP A 5 -9.52 42.29 16.91
N ALA A 6 -10.31 42.24 15.85
CA ALA A 6 -11.68 41.72 15.86
C ALA A 6 -11.75 40.20 16.09
N VAL A 7 -10.60 39.50 16.11
CA VAL A 7 -10.51 38.08 16.47
C VAL A 7 -10.65 37.86 17.99
N LYS A 8 -10.34 38.88 18.80
CA LYS A 8 -10.43 38.82 20.26
C LYS A 8 -11.86 39.00 20.82
N ALA A 9 -12.79 39.46 19.99
CA ALA A 9 -14.18 39.73 20.40
C ALA A 9 -15.14 38.56 20.18
N VAL A 10 -14.76 37.55 19.39
CA VAL A 10 -15.63 36.42 19.05
C VAL A 10 -15.29 35.15 19.86
N THR A 11 -14.11 35.10 20.50
CA THR A 11 -13.66 33.93 21.28
C THR A 11 -13.67 34.15 22.80
N GLY A 12 -14.38 35.18 23.26
CA GLY A 12 -14.40 35.63 24.65
C GLY A 12 -14.88 34.59 25.67
N GLU A 13 -14.03 34.36 26.67
CA GLU A 13 -14.38 34.11 28.08
C GLU A 13 -14.90 32.73 28.51
N LEU A 14 -14.55 31.65 27.82
CA LEU A 14 -14.81 30.28 28.32
C LEU A 14 -13.57 29.42 28.59
N PHE A 15 -12.35 29.95 28.45
CA PHE A 15 -11.11 29.16 28.54
C PHE A 15 -10.03 29.64 29.51
N GLU A 16 -10.23 30.69 30.32
CA GLU A 16 -9.15 31.21 31.19
C GLU A 16 -9.14 30.73 32.66
N GLU A 17 -10.21 30.14 33.20
CA GLU A 17 -10.20 29.67 34.61
C GLU A 17 -10.19 28.13 34.71
N GLY A 18 -9.02 27.53 34.54
CA GLY A 18 -8.83 26.11 34.91
C GLY A 18 -7.53 25.41 34.54
N TRP A 19 -6.67 25.98 33.69
CA TRP A 19 -5.53 25.25 33.10
C TRP A 19 -4.13 25.61 33.61
N SER A 20 -3.99 26.23 34.79
CA SER A 20 -2.67 26.70 35.29
C SER A 20 -2.04 25.88 36.42
N ARG A 21 -2.40 24.59 36.61
CA ARG A 21 -1.71 23.71 37.58
C ARG A 21 -1.30 22.33 37.08
N VAL A 22 -0.93 22.21 35.82
CA VAL A 22 -0.01 21.14 35.40
C VAL A 22 1.30 21.79 34.97
N ARG A 23 2.29 21.78 35.86
CA ARG A 23 3.67 22.08 35.50
C ARG A 23 4.16 20.92 34.63
N GLY A 24 4.51 21.23 33.38
CA GLY A 24 5.04 20.33 32.37
C GLY A 24 4.68 20.90 31.01
N SER A 25 5.67 21.07 30.14
CA SER A 25 5.58 21.74 28.84
C SER A 25 4.39 21.27 27.98
N SER A 26 3.97 22.12 27.05
CA SER A 26 3.03 21.87 25.95
C SER A 26 3.37 20.65 25.06
N GLN A 27 4.44 19.92 25.36
CA GLN A 27 4.95 18.74 24.66
C GLN A 27 4.10 17.49 24.94
N GLY A 28 3.63 17.29 26.18
CA GLY A 28 2.86 16.08 26.55
C GLY A 28 1.39 16.07 26.10
N LEU A 29 0.87 17.19 25.58
CA LEU A 29 -0.50 17.29 25.08
C LEU A 29 -0.66 16.57 23.73
N ASN A 30 0.30 16.76 22.81
CA ASN A 30 0.29 16.07 21.51
C ASN A 30 0.50 14.57 21.68
N ASP A 31 1.41 14.15 22.56
CA ASP A 31 1.60 12.74 22.87
C ASP A 31 0.32 12.12 23.43
N LYS A 32 -0.35 12.81 24.37
CA LYS A 32 -1.64 12.34 24.91
C LYS A 32 -2.71 12.21 23.82
N ARG A 33 -2.81 13.16 22.88
CA ARG A 33 -3.75 13.09 21.75
C ARG A 33 -3.52 11.85 20.89
N ASN A 34 -2.27 11.63 20.46
CA ASN A 34 -1.91 10.47 19.64
C ASN A 34 -2.23 9.15 20.34
N GLN A 35 -1.92 9.03 21.63
CA GLN A 35 -2.22 7.83 22.39
C GLN A 35 -3.72 7.61 22.59
N MET A 36 -4.51 8.67 22.75
CA MET A 36 -5.97 8.57 22.82
C MET A 36 -6.56 8.09 21.48
N THR A 37 -6.07 8.59 20.34
CA THR A 37 -6.46 8.08 19.02
C THR A 37 -6.15 6.59 18.87
N ARG A 38 -4.93 6.15 19.22
CA ARG A 38 -4.55 4.72 19.19
C ARG A 38 -5.43 3.86 20.11
N ALA A 39 -5.79 4.38 21.29
CA ALA A 39 -6.68 3.69 22.22
C ALA A 39 -8.12 3.60 21.69
N ALA A 40 -8.64 4.65 21.03
CA ALA A 40 -9.97 4.63 20.41
C ALA A 40 -10.06 3.62 19.27
N ALA A 41 -8.95 3.38 18.57
CA ALA A 41 -8.84 2.37 17.52
C ALA A 41 -8.66 0.92 18.05
N GLY A 42 -8.72 0.69 19.36
CA GLY A 42 -8.60 -0.64 19.98
C GLY A 42 -7.17 -1.10 20.26
N GLY A 43 -6.18 -0.19 20.21
CA GLY A 43 -4.77 -0.50 20.47
C GLY A 43 -4.51 -1.14 21.83
N ARG A 44 -3.50 -2.01 21.89
CA ARG A 44 -3.15 -2.74 23.13
C ARG A 44 -2.20 -1.94 24.00
N SER A 45 -2.42 -1.96 25.31
CA SER A 45 -1.58 -1.17 26.21
C SER A 45 -0.13 -1.64 26.23
N ALA A 46 0.82 -0.74 25.98
CA ALA A 46 2.24 -0.99 26.20
C ALA A 46 2.46 -1.33 27.67
N VAL A 47 3.14 -2.44 28.01
CA VAL A 47 3.36 -2.84 29.41
C VAL A 47 4.83 -2.83 29.74
N PHE A 48 5.27 -1.75 30.40
CA PHE A 48 6.60 -1.62 30.98
C PHE A 48 6.55 -1.77 32.51
N LYS A 49 7.44 -2.60 33.08
CA LYS A 49 7.54 -2.82 34.52
C LYS A 49 9.00 -2.92 34.98
N ALA A 50 9.36 -2.17 36.02
CA ALA A 50 10.57 -2.45 36.78
C ALA A 50 10.28 -3.49 37.88
N ILE A 51 11.07 -4.55 37.93
CA ILE A 51 10.92 -5.63 38.90
C ILE A 51 11.52 -5.17 40.23
N ARG A 52 10.64 -4.84 41.19
CA ARG A 52 11.00 -4.25 42.50
C ARG A 52 12.12 -4.99 43.25
N SER A 53 12.21 -6.30 43.10
CA SER A 53 13.18 -7.17 43.76
C SER A 53 14.17 -7.82 42.79
N GLY A 54 14.28 -7.31 41.56
CA GLY A 54 15.12 -7.89 40.52
C GLY A 54 16.54 -7.31 40.43
N GLY A 55 16.90 -6.37 41.30
CA GLY A 55 18.25 -5.81 41.36
C GLY A 55 19.22 -6.72 42.10
N THR A 56 20.43 -6.88 41.56
CA THR A 56 21.45 -7.78 42.11
C THR A 56 22.50 -7.00 42.89
N HIS A 57 22.97 -7.54 44.02
CA HIS A 57 23.97 -6.91 44.89
C HIS A 57 25.34 -7.58 44.83
N THR A 58 25.44 -8.75 44.20
CA THR A 58 26.67 -9.56 44.14
C THR A 58 26.81 -10.21 42.77
N LYS A 59 28.05 -10.56 42.38
CA LYS A 59 28.33 -11.30 41.14
C LYS A 59 27.54 -12.61 41.06
N ALA A 60 27.47 -13.36 42.16
CA ALA A 60 26.74 -14.62 42.23
C ALA A 60 25.23 -14.43 41.99
N GLN A 61 24.63 -13.37 42.54
CA GLN A 61 23.22 -13.06 42.27
C GLN A 61 22.97 -12.70 40.81
N LEU A 62 23.88 -11.94 40.19
CA LEU A 62 23.79 -11.62 38.77
C LEU A 62 23.95 -12.85 37.88
N ALA A 63 24.93 -13.70 38.16
CA ALA A 63 25.13 -14.95 37.42
C ALA A 63 23.88 -15.84 37.46
N ASN A 64 23.30 -16.06 38.65
CA ASN A 64 22.08 -16.86 38.80
C ASN A 64 20.87 -16.24 38.07
N GLN A 65 20.76 -14.91 38.06
CA GLN A 65 19.69 -14.22 37.34
C GLN A 65 19.85 -14.39 35.83
N LEU A 66 21.08 -14.24 35.30
CA LEU A 66 21.37 -14.42 33.88
C LEU A 66 21.19 -15.88 33.46
N GLU A 67 21.62 -16.85 34.26
CA GLU A 67 21.38 -18.27 34.01
C GLU A 67 19.87 -18.56 33.87
N TYR A 68 19.06 -18.09 34.83
CA TYR A 68 17.61 -18.28 34.77
C TYR A 68 16.97 -17.63 33.54
N LEU A 69 17.34 -16.38 33.24
CA LEU A 69 16.73 -15.62 32.14
C LEU A 69 17.18 -16.13 30.76
N THR A 70 18.44 -16.49 30.59
CA THR A 70 18.98 -16.87 29.27
C THR A 70 18.72 -18.32 28.91
N THR A 71 18.27 -19.15 29.85
CA THR A 71 17.92 -20.56 29.55
C THR A 71 16.66 -20.69 28.70
N LYS A 72 15.72 -19.76 28.84
CA LYS A 72 14.39 -19.80 28.19
C LYS A 72 14.24 -18.79 27.06
N SER A 73 15.31 -18.09 26.70
CA SER A 73 15.21 -17.05 25.69
C SER A 73 15.17 -17.59 24.27
N THR A 74 14.35 -16.96 23.43
CA THR A 74 14.36 -17.16 21.99
C THR A 74 15.33 -16.21 21.30
N HIS A 75 15.60 -15.06 21.92
CA HIS A 75 16.63 -14.10 21.49
C HIS A 75 17.38 -13.49 22.68
N ILE A 76 18.67 -13.25 22.49
CA ILE A 76 19.53 -12.49 23.39
C ILE A 76 20.09 -11.29 22.62
N VAL A 77 20.10 -10.14 23.29
CA VAL A 77 20.76 -8.91 22.82
C VAL A 77 21.70 -8.43 23.91
N ASP A 78 22.90 -8.07 23.50
CA ASP A 78 23.93 -7.51 24.36
C ASP A 78 24.22 -6.07 23.97
N SER A 79 24.38 -5.19 24.95
CA SER A 79 24.72 -3.77 24.71
C SER A 79 26.05 -3.55 24.00
N ARG A 80 26.84 -4.60 23.75
CA ARG A 80 28.09 -4.58 22.97
C ARG A 80 28.02 -5.41 21.69
N GLY A 81 26.87 -6.00 21.38
CA GLY A 81 26.67 -6.89 20.24
C GLY A 81 27.36 -8.26 20.32
N VAL A 82 28.09 -8.56 21.42
CA VAL A 82 28.96 -9.76 21.50
C VAL A 82 28.16 -11.06 21.53
N PHE A 83 26.95 -11.00 22.10
CA PHE A 83 26.10 -12.18 22.28
C PHE A 83 24.82 -12.13 21.44
N ASP A 84 24.76 -11.22 20.47
CA ASP A 84 23.60 -11.07 19.60
C ASP A 84 23.40 -12.31 18.74
N GLY A 85 22.14 -12.66 18.49
CA GLY A 85 21.76 -13.84 17.72
C GLY A 85 21.83 -15.16 18.52
N LYS A 86 22.32 -15.16 19.77
CA LYS A 86 22.25 -16.33 20.64
C LYS A 86 20.85 -16.48 21.25
N LYS A 87 20.49 -17.75 21.53
CA LYS A 87 19.28 -18.11 22.28
C LYS A 87 19.57 -18.37 23.76
N THR A 88 20.77 -18.87 24.08
CA THR A 88 21.23 -19.19 25.44
C THR A 88 22.67 -18.75 25.65
N LEU A 89 23.07 -18.52 26.90
CA LEU A 89 24.48 -18.27 27.26
C LEU A 89 25.09 -19.47 27.99
N SER A 90 26.35 -19.77 27.70
CA SER A 90 27.14 -20.75 28.46
C SER A 90 27.56 -20.19 29.83
N ALA A 91 27.99 -21.07 30.74
CA ALA A 91 28.47 -20.67 32.06
C ALA A 91 29.65 -19.68 31.99
N ASP A 92 30.56 -19.87 31.03
CA ASP A 92 31.71 -18.98 30.82
C ASP A 92 31.28 -17.62 30.27
N GLU A 93 30.26 -17.58 29.40
CA GLU A 93 29.70 -16.34 28.87
C GLU A 93 28.94 -15.56 29.93
N ILE A 94 28.14 -16.23 30.77
CA ILE A 94 27.49 -15.63 31.94
C ILE A 94 28.53 -15.05 32.89
N LYS A 95 29.62 -15.77 33.13
CA LYS A 95 30.74 -15.28 33.93
C LYS A 95 31.36 -14.03 33.31
N ALA A 96 31.60 -14.02 32.00
CA ALA A 96 32.14 -12.86 31.29
C ALA A 96 31.22 -11.62 31.39
N VAL A 97 29.92 -11.78 31.18
CA VAL A 97 28.92 -10.71 31.37
C VAL A 97 28.94 -10.20 32.82
N THR A 98 28.99 -11.12 33.79
CA THR A 98 28.98 -10.81 35.22
C THR A 98 30.24 -10.03 35.63
N GLU A 99 31.41 -10.44 35.15
CA GLU A 99 32.68 -9.75 35.39
C GLU A 99 32.68 -8.36 34.76
N ARG A 100 32.19 -8.26 33.52
CA ARG A 100 32.00 -6.98 32.82
C ARG A 100 31.12 -6.02 33.62
N PHE A 101 29.94 -6.46 34.06
CA PHE A 101 29.02 -5.61 34.83
C PHE A 101 29.65 -5.16 36.14
N ALA A 102 30.25 -6.11 36.86
CA ALA A 102 30.83 -5.85 38.16
C ALA A 102 32.12 -5.01 38.11
N SER A 103 32.81 -4.93 36.97
CA SER A 103 33.97 -4.05 36.80
C SER A 103 33.67 -2.57 37.07
N ARG A 104 32.40 -2.15 36.96
CA ARG A 104 31.95 -0.76 37.22
C ARG A 104 31.31 -0.56 38.59
N TRP A 105 31.31 -1.58 39.45
CA TRP A 105 30.80 -1.48 40.80
C TRP A 105 31.91 -0.96 41.71
N ASP A 106 31.67 0.16 42.40
CA ASP A 106 32.67 0.69 43.33
C ASP A 106 32.81 -0.20 44.56
N ASP A 107 34.05 -0.51 44.92
CA ASP A 107 34.38 -1.19 46.17
C ASP A 107 33.97 -0.32 47.37
N GLY A 108 32.82 -0.65 47.96
CA GLY A 108 32.25 0.03 49.12
C GLY A 108 30.89 0.68 48.89
N PHE A 109 30.48 0.91 47.63
CA PHE A 109 29.15 1.42 47.32
C PHE A 109 28.13 0.27 47.28
N ARG A 110 27.17 0.27 48.22
CA ARG A 110 26.14 -0.77 48.32
C ARG A 110 24.75 -0.16 48.08
N PRO A 111 24.33 -0.02 46.81
CA PRO A 111 23.05 0.60 46.49
C PRO A 111 21.87 -0.20 47.05
N LYS A 112 20.89 0.50 47.63
CA LYS A 112 19.71 -0.11 48.29
C LYS A 112 18.90 -1.03 47.36
N MET A 113 18.83 -0.71 46.08
CA MET A 113 18.05 -1.45 45.07
C MET A 113 18.94 -2.34 44.19
N GLY A 114 20.18 -2.61 44.60
CA GLY A 114 21.15 -3.39 43.81
C GLY A 114 21.91 -2.55 42.79
N HIS A 115 22.97 -3.14 42.27
CA HIS A 115 23.81 -2.59 41.21
C HIS A 115 23.18 -2.75 39.83
N THR A 116 22.28 -3.72 39.66
CA THR A 116 21.49 -3.89 38.44
C THR A 116 20.03 -3.51 38.66
N THR A 117 19.30 -3.22 37.58
CA THR A 117 17.83 -3.20 37.56
C THR A 117 17.32 -4.20 36.54
N HIS A 118 16.31 -4.95 36.92
CA HIS A 118 15.58 -5.85 36.02
C HIS A 118 14.28 -5.19 35.58
N MET A 119 14.11 -5.02 34.29
CA MET A 119 12.92 -4.45 33.65
C MET A 119 12.27 -5.50 32.76
N LEU A 120 10.97 -5.34 32.53
CA LEU A 120 10.15 -6.21 31.70
C LEU A 120 9.29 -5.37 30.77
N MET A 121 9.33 -5.70 29.49
CA MET A 121 8.45 -5.19 28.44
C MET A 121 7.60 -6.35 27.95
N SER A 122 6.28 -6.26 28.10
CA SER A 122 5.35 -7.31 27.67
C SER A 122 4.55 -6.85 26.47
N PHE A 123 4.30 -7.78 25.55
CA PHE A 123 3.61 -7.53 24.28
C PHE A 123 2.31 -8.35 24.18
N PRO A 124 1.40 -7.98 23.27
CA PRO A 124 0.19 -8.74 22.97
C PRO A 124 0.47 -10.19 22.60
N ILE A 125 -0.51 -11.07 22.87
CA ILE A 125 -0.47 -12.46 22.40
C ILE A 125 -0.37 -12.43 20.88
N GLY A 126 0.55 -13.19 20.29
CA GLY A 126 0.77 -13.24 18.84
C GLY A 126 1.88 -12.32 18.31
N THR A 127 2.48 -11.45 19.14
CA THR A 127 3.68 -10.70 18.71
C THR A 127 4.86 -11.66 18.55
N ARG A 128 5.51 -11.64 17.38
CA ARG A 128 6.65 -12.49 17.03
C ARG A 128 7.86 -12.13 17.89
N GLY A 129 8.60 -13.12 18.40
CA GLY A 129 9.78 -12.91 19.24
C GLY A 129 10.86 -12.01 18.62
N ARG A 130 11.05 -12.05 17.30
CA ARG A 130 11.99 -11.15 16.60
C ARG A 130 11.59 -9.68 16.68
N ASP A 131 10.29 -9.37 16.62
CA ASP A 131 9.81 -8.00 16.70
C ASP A 131 9.88 -7.54 18.16
N VAL A 132 9.60 -8.43 19.13
CA VAL A 132 9.86 -8.16 20.55
C VAL A 132 11.34 -7.85 20.81
N ARG A 133 12.27 -8.60 20.18
CA ARG A 133 13.71 -8.34 20.24
C ARG A 133 14.01 -6.94 19.72
N ASP A 134 13.58 -6.63 18.50
CA ASP A 134 13.94 -5.38 17.83
C ASP A 134 13.34 -4.15 18.50
N ILE A 135 12.08 -4.23 18.94
CA ILE A 135 11.43 -3.17 19.72
C ILE A 135 12.16 -2.94 21.05
N ALA A 136 12.46 -4.01 21.79
CA ALA A 136 13.15 -3.89 23.07
C ALA A 136 14.57 -3.35 22.91
N SER A 137 15.27 -3.71 21.83
CA SER A 137 16.57 -3.16 21.46
C SER A 137 16.47 -1.67 21.16
N GLY A 138 15.56 -1.24 20.28
CA GLY A 138 15.38 0.18 19.94
C GLY A 138 15.07 1.04 21.17
N VAL A 139 14.20 0.55 22.06
CA VAL A 139 13.93 1.25 23.34
C VAL A 139 15.19 1.29 24.21
N ALA A 140 15.91 0.17 24.33
CA ALA A 140 17.13 0.13 25.14
C ALA A 140 18.22 1.05 24.58
N GLU A 141 18.44 1.07 23.27
CA GLU A 141 19.40 1.96 22.60
C GLU A 141 19.08 3.42 22.87
N ARG A 142 17.83 3.84 22.65
CA ARG A 142 17.38 5.21 22.89
C ARG A 142 17.70 5.72 24.30
N PHE A 143 17.45 4.90 25.33
CA PHE A 143 17.64 5.31 26.72
C PHE A 143 19.02 4.99 27.29
N PHE A 144 19.70 3.97 26.79
CA PHE A 144 20.87 3.37 27.44
C PHE A 144 22.14 3.35 26.59
N ALA A 145 22.06 3.57 25.28
CA ALA A 145 23.22 3.57 24.39
C ALA A 145 23.09 4.73 23.39
N ASN A 146 23.37 5.93 23.86
CA ASN A 146 23.40 7.14 23.04
C ASN A 146 24.65 7.98 23.36
N ASP A 147 24.83 9.09 22.63
CA ASP A 147 26.02 9.93 22.74
C ASP A 147 26.25 10.51 24.15
N GLU A 148 25.21 10.63 24.97
CA GLU A 148 25.31 11.16 26.33
C GLU A 148 25.54 10.07 27.39
N ARG A 149 25.09 8.84 27.14
CA ARG A 149 25.09 7.76 28.13
C ARG A 149 25.19 6.37 27.50
N ASN A 150 26.09 5.56 28.05
CA ASN A 150 26.32 4.18 27.64
C ASN A 150 26.28 3.25 28.86
N PHE A 151 25.16 2.57 29.06
CA PHE A 151 25.00 1.55 30.09
C PHE A 151 25.23 0.16 29.49
N ASP A 152 25.80 -0.76 30.29
CA ASP A 152 25.80 -2.17 29.90
C ASP A 152 24.43 -2.78 30.24
N TYR A 153 23.84 -3.50 29.29
CA TYR A 153 22.59 -4.24 29.49
C TYR A 153 22.60 -5.58 28.74
N ILE A 154 21.73 -6.49 29.18
CA ILE A 154 21.39 -7.74 28.46
C ILE A 154 19.87 -7.80 28.32
N ILE A 155 19.40 -8.11 27.13
CA ILE A 155 17.99 -8.40 26.85
C ILE A 155 17.85 -9.91 26.61
N ALA A 156 16.84 -10.52 27.23
CA ALA A 156 16.44 -11.90 26.99
C ALA A 156 14.94 -11.92 26.64
N VAL A 157 14.60 -12.34 25.42
CA VAL A 157 13.21 -12.41 24.93
C VAL A 157 12.63 -13.79 25.21
N HIS A 158 11.46 -13.85 25.86
CA HIS A 158 10.76 -15.07 26.22
C HIS A 158 9.43 -15.17 25.48
N GLU A 159 9.18 -16.35 24.91
CA GLU A 159 7.91 -16.74 24.25
C GLU A 159 7.27 -17.96 24.95
N ASP A 160 7.74 -18.29 26.16
CA ASP A 160 7.29 -19.47 26.94
C ASP A 160 5.91 -19.31 27.60
N ARG A 161 5.20 -18.22 27.31
CA ARG A 161 3.89 -17.87 27.83
C ARG A 161 3.08 -17.14 26.76
N ASP A 162 1.76 -17.10 26.94
CA ASP A 162 0.82 -16.46 25.99
C ASP A 162 1.25 -15.04 25.59
N HIS A 163 1.78 -14.26 26.53
CA HIS A 163 2.33 -12.93 26.27
C HIS A 163 3.86 -12.99 26.11
N PRO A 164 4.38 -12.76 24.89
CA PRO A 164 5.81 -12.66 24.67
C PRO A 164 6.36 -11.40 25.36
N HIS A 165 7.55 -11.51 25.94
CA HIS A 165 8.10 -10.45 26.77
C HIS A 165 9.63 -10.41 26.75
N ALA A 166 10.18 -9.20 26.82
CA ALA A 166 11.61 -8.95 26.93
C ALA A 166 11.98 -8.64 28.39
N HIS A 167 12.96 -9.38 28.90
CA HIS A 167 13.63 -9.09 30.16
C HIS A 167 14.90 -8.28 29.90
N VAL A 168 14.99 -7.07 30.46
CA VAL A 168 16.17 -6.21 30.35
C VAL A 168 16.88 -6.16 31.70
N VAL A 169 18.11 -6.68 31.77
CA VAL A 169 18.99 -6.57 32.94
C VAL A 169 20.01 -5.47 32.67
N LEU A 170 19.81 -4.31 33.30
CA LEU A 170 20.63 -3.12 33.12
C LEU A 170 21.62 -2.98 34.28
N ASN A 171 22.90 -2.73 33.99
CA ASN A 171 23.85 -2.23 34.96
C ASN A 171 23.49 -0.77 35.26
N ARG A 172 23.19 -0.43 36.52
CA ARG A 172 22.63 0.89 36.85
C ARG A 172 23.63 2.02 36.71
N ARG A 173 24.92 1.73 36.53
CA ARG A 173 25.93 2.75 36.32
C ARG A 173 26.37 2.75 34.86
N SER A 174 26.27 3.89 34.20
CA SER A 174 26.78 4.09 32.84
C SER A 174 28.31 4.16 32.82
N GLN A 175 28.89 4.17 31.63
CA GLN A 175 30.33 4.40 31.41
C GLN A 175 30.76 5.80 31.86
N GLU A 176 29.88 6.78 31.65
CA GLU A 176 30.03 8.20 31.97
C GLU A 176 29.78 8.47 33.47
N GLY A 177 29.30 7.47 34.20
CA GLY A 177 29.09 7.52 35.64
C GLY A 177 27.67 7.92 36.06
N GLU A 178 26.74 8.07 35.13
CA GLU A 178 25.32 8.30 35.43
C GLU A 178 24.73 7.07 36.14
N TYR A 179 23.79 7.32 37.07
CA TYR A 179 23.11 6.27 37.80
C TYR A 179 21.63 6.17 37.45
N PHE A 180 21.20 5.02 36.93
CA PHE A 180 19.82 4.74 36.55
C PHE A 180 18.89 4.62 37.76
N PHE A 181 17.80 5.38 37.72
CA PHE A 181 16.62 5.19 38.56
C PHE A 181 15.38 5.70 37.84
N LEU A 182 14.23 5.05 38.08
CA LEU A 182 12.95 5.53 37.58
C LEU A 182 12.37 6.56 38.55
N GLY A 183 12.10 7.76 38.05
CA GLY A 183 11.48 8.85 38.80
C GLY A 183 10.32 9.44 37.99
N ARG A 184 9.34 10.07 38.65
CA ARG A 184 8.21 10.70 37.96
C ARG A 184 8.65 11.90 37.12
N ASP A 185 9.53 12.72 37.67
CA ASP A 185 10.02 13.96 37.06
C ASP A 185 11.49 13.78 36.59
N HIS A 186 11.82 12.58 36.10
CA HIS A 186 13.16 12.20 35.65
C HIS A 186 13.11 11.82 34.17
N HIS A 187 14.21 12.00 33.42
CA HIS A 187 14.29 11.58 32.01
C HIS A 187 14.24 10.05 31.84
N PHE A 188 14.40 9.31 32.95
CA PHE A 188 13.94 7.92 33.06
C PHE A 188 12.64 7.89 33.85
N ASN A 189 11.51 7.87 33.15
CA ASN A 189 10.19 7.73 33.76
C ASN A 189 9.33 6.71 33.02
N TYR A 190 8.29 6.21 33.69
CA TYR A 190 7.44 5.15 33.15
C TYR A 190 6.67 5.55 31.90
N ASP A 191 6.29 6.82 31.77
CA ASP A 191 5.50 7.27 30.63
C ASP A 191 6.39 7.33 29.38
N ASP A 192 7.63 7.82 29.48
CA ASP A 192 8.59 7.87 28.37
C ASP A 192 8.98 6.46 27.89
N PHE A 193 9.16 5.50 28.80
CA PHE A 193 9.41 4.10 28.39
C PHE A 193 8.21 3.48 27.67
N ARG A 194 6.98 3.76 28.12
CA ARG A 194 5.77 3.28 27.44
C ARG A 194 5.61 3.94 26.07
N LEU A 195 5.89 5.23 25.97
CA LEU A 195 5.80 5.97 24.71
C LEU A 195 6.84 5.45 23.70
N ALA A 196 8.09 5.28 24.13
CA ALA A 196 9.12 4.68 23.30
C ALA A 196 8.76 3.25 22.86
N MET A 197 8.16 2.43 23.74
CA MET A 197 7.64 1.12 23.32
C MET A 197 6.61 1.24 22.19
N VAL A 198 5.72 2.22 22.23
CA VAL A 198 4.71 2.43 21.16
C VAL A 198 5.37 2.86 19.86
N GLU A 199 6.27 3.84 19.93
CA GLU A 199 6.98 4.38 18.76
C GLU A 199 7.89 3.35 18.09
N GLU A 200 8.60 2.54 18.89
CA GLU A 200 9.41 1.45 18.35
C GLU A 200 8.54 0.32 17.81
N ALA A 201 7.44 -0.02 18.48
CA ALA A 201 6.50 -1.05 18.01
C ALA A 201 5.87 -0.74 16.66
N GLU A 202 5.56 0.53 16.40
CA GLU A 202 4.98 1.00 15.14
C GLU A 202 5.88 0.71 13.94
N LYS A 203 7.22 0.79 14.10
CA LYS A 203 8.19 0.47 13.03
C LYS A 203 8.11 -0.98 12.55
N TYR A 204 7.58 -1.87 13.39
CA TYR A 204 7.39 -3.29 13.11
C TYR A 204 5.91 -3.66 12.98
N GLY A 205 5.04 -2.66 12.84
CA GLY A 205 3.60 -2.83 12.70
C GLY A 205 2.88 -3.31 13.97
N VAL A 206 3.50 -3.34 15.14
CA VAL A 206 2.86 -3.82 16.37
C VAL A 206 1.99 -2.73 16.99
N ARG A 207 0.68 -2.97 17.15
CA ARG A 207 -0.30 -1.97 17.58
C ARG A 207 -0.33 -1.78 19.10
N LEU A 208 0.46 -0.83 19.58
CA LEU A 208 0.49 -0.44 21.00
C LEU A 208 -0.10 0.97 21.27
N GLU A 209 -0.54 1.18 22.51
CA GLU A 209 -0.94 2.48 23.05
C GLU A 209 -0.37 2.70 24.47
N ALA A 210 -0.06 3.94 24.83
CA ALA A 210 0.58 4.31 26.10
C ALA A 210 -0.36 5.02 27.09
N THR A 211 -1.66 5.09 26.84
CA THR A 211 -2.67 5.68 27.75
C THR A 211 -2.72 4.97 29.10
N ARG A 212 -3.23 5.69 30.11
CA ARG A 212 -3.43 5.17 31.47
C ARG A 212 -4.79 4.51 31.61
N ARG A 213 -4.97 3.76 32.70
CA ARG A 213 -6.24 3.10 33.06
C ARG A 213 -7.44 4.06 33.03
N LEU A 214 -7.29 5.25 33.63
CA LEU A 214 -8.36 6.25 33.68
C LEU A 214 -8.65 6.90 32.32
N ASP A 215 -7.69 6.92 31.40
CA ASP A 215 -7.93 7.36 30.02
C ASP A 215 -8.85 6.39 29.28
N ARG A 216 -8.87 5.11 29.69
CA ARG A 216 -9.71 4.06 29.10
C ARG A 216 -10.97 3.72 29.90
N GLY A 217 -11.30 4.47 30.95
CA GLY A 217 -12.48 4.20 31.78
C GLY A 217 -12.30 3.09 32.84
N GLU A 218 -11.08 2.58 33.05
CA GLU A 218 -10.81 1.59 34.12
C GLU A 218 -10.73 2.30 35.49
N VAL A 219 -11.88 2.43 36.15
CA VAL A 219 -12.03 3.11 37.45
C VAL A 219 -11.19 2.43 38.55
N ASN A 220 -11.13 1.09 38.56
CA ASN A 220 -10.52 0.34 39.64
C ASN A 220 -8.98 0.28 39.56
N TYR A 221 -8.35 0.06 40.71
CA TYR A 221 -6.94 -0.30 40.75
C TYR A 221 -6.72 -1.73 40.24
N ALA A 222 -5.54 -1.95 39.66
CA ALA A 222 -5.09 -3.29 39.30
C ALA A 222 -5.10 -4.24 40.52
N PRO A 223 -5.43 -5.52 40.32
CA PRO A 223 -5.30 -6.55 41.35
C PRO A 223 -3.88 -6.60 41.92
N ARG A 224 -3.76 -6.99 43.20
CA ARG A 224 -2.43 -7.24 43.78
C ARG A 224 -1.86 -8.53 43.20
N THR A 225 -0.53 -8.64 43.15
CA THR A 225 0.15 -9.88 42.71
C THR A 225 -0.33 -11.12 43.46
N LYS A 226 -0.56 -11.02 44.78
CA LYS A 226 -1.11 -12.13 45.58
C LYS A 226 -2.50 -12.57 45.09
N GLU A 227 -3.34 -11.62 44.71
CA GLU A 227 -4.68 -11.90 44.20
C GLU A 227 -4.63 -12.53 42.82
N ILE A 228 -3.70 -12.11 41.95
CA ILE A 228 -3.49 -12.73 40.64
C ILE A 228 -3.13 -14.22 40.79
N TYR A 229 -2.23 -14.56 41.71
CA TYR A 229 -1.85 -15.95 41.96
C TYR A 229 -2.97 -16.76 42.59
N ALA A 230 -3.67 -16.22 43.60
CA ALA A 230 -4.82 -16.89 44.22
C ALA A 230 -5.93 -17.16 43.20
N ALA A 231 -6.26 -16.18 42.36
CA ALA A 231 -7.23 -16.32 41.30
C ALA A 231 -6.83 -17.41 40.28
N LYS A 232 -5.55 -17.49 39.93
CA LYS A 232 -5.01 -18.54 39.04
C LYS A 232 -5.10 -19.94 39.68
N GLU A 233 -4.74 -20.09 40.95
CA GLU A 233 -4.88 -21.35 41.69
C GLU A 233 -6.34 -21.81 41.79
N GLU A 234 -7.26 -20.84 41.93
CA GLU A 234 -8.70 -21.07 42.05
C GLU A 234 -9.44 -21.10 40.70
N ASN A 235 -8.73 -20.99 39.56
CA ASN A 235 -9.29 -20.92 38.20
C ASN A 235 -10.41 -19.87 38.06
N ARG A 236 -10.23 -18.69 38.65
CA ARG A 236 -11.15 -17.55 38.56
C ARG A 236 -10.44 -16.30 38.05
N LEU A 237 -11.22 -15.29 37.67
CA LEU A 237 -10.67 -13.99 37.31
C LEU A 237 -10.19 -13.23 38.56
N PRO A 238 -9.05 -12.50 38.49
CA PRO A 238 -8.58 -11.67 39.59
C PRO A 238 -9.56 -10.54 39.92
N VAL A 239 -9.87 -10.36 41.20
CA VAL A 239 -10.74 -9.28 41.66
C VAL A 239 -9.96 -7.96 41.66
N GLN A 240 -10.50 -6.97 40.96
CA GLN A 240 -9.94 -5.61 40.95
C GLN A 240 -10.19 -4.91 42.28
N ARG A 241 -9.32 -3.97 42.65
CA ARG A 241 -9.48 -3.23 43.90
C ARG A 241 -10.22 -1.92 43.65
N GLU A 242 -11.39 -1.80 44.26
CA GLU A 242 -12.22 -0.61 44.15
C GLU A 242 -11.51 0.64 44.67
N ARG A 243 -11.81 1.77 44.02
CA ARG A 243 -11.55 3.10 44.55
C ARG A 243 -12.75 3.52 45.39
N VAL A 244 -12.50 4.19 46.51
CA VAL A 244 -13.56 4.65 47.42
C VAL A 244 -13.33 6.10 47.83
N GLY A 245 -14.42 6.80 48.14
CA GLY A 245 -14.39 8.20 48.59
C GLY A 245 -13.68 9.13 47.60
N ARG A 246 -12.81 10.00 48.11
CA ARG A 246 -12.14 11.04 47.30
C ARG A 246 -11.34 10.49 46.11
N ASP A 247 -10.79 9.28 46.23
CA ASP A 247 -10.03 8.66 45.14
C ASP A 247 -10.95 8.16 44.01
N LEU A 248 -12.18 7.78 44.34
CA LEU A 248 -13.22 7.45 43.36
C LEU A 248 -13.73 8.73 42.68
N ASP A 249 -14.06 9.76 43.46
CA ASP A 249 -14.54 11.04 42.93
C ASP A 249 -13.54 11.65 41.94
N ARG A 250 -12.25 11.63 42.28
CA ARG A 250 -11.18 12.08 41.40
C ARG A 250 -11.08 11.24 40.14
N ALA A 251 -11.17 9.91 40.25
CA ALA A 251 -11.08 9.02 39.11
C ALA A 251 -12.25 9.23 38.13
N LEU A 252 -13.48 9.37 38.65
CA LEU A 252 -14.66 9.65 37.84
C LEU A 252 -14.57 11.02 37.15
N ALA A 253 -14.07 12.05 37.85
CA ALA A 253 -13.84 13.36 37.26
C ALA A 253 -12.78 13.32 36.14
N GLU A 254 -11.71 12.55 36.31
CA GLU A 254 -10.67 12.36 35.30
C GLU A 254 -11.20 11.61 34.05
N ILE A 255 -12.01 10.57 34.25
CA ILE A 255 -12.68 9.84 33.16
C ILE A 255 -13.65 10.75 32.40
N ALA A 256 -14.46 11.55 33.11
CA ALA A 256 -15.38 12.50 32.50
C ALA A 256 -14.65 13.56 31.66
N ASN A 257 -13.52 14.06 32.16
CA ASN A 257 -12.65 14.97 31.40
C ASN A 257 -12.07 14.29 30.15
N ASN A 258 -11.57 13.06 30.28
CA ASN A 258 -11.04 12.30 29.14
C ASN A 258 -12.14 12.04 28.08
N ALA A 259 -13.38 11.78 28.49
CA ALA A 259 -14.51 11.65 27.57
C ALA A 259 -14.77 12.94 26.77
N GLN A 260 -14.58 14.12 27.38
CA GLN A 260 -14.65 15.40 26.68
C GLN A 260 -13.50 15.56 25.69
N VAL A 261 -12.27 15.17 26.07
CA VAL A 261 -11.11 15.20 25.17
C VAL A 261 -11.33 14.30 23.95
N PHE A 262 -11.85 13.08 24.12
CA PHE A 262 -12.23 12.21 23.00
C PHE A 262 -13.23 12.87 22.06
N ARG A 263 -14.25 13.56 22.61
CA ARG A 263 -15.25 14.28 21.81
C ARG A 263 -14.65 15.45 21.04
N SER A 264 -13.78 16.22 21.68
CA SER A 264 -13.08 17.33 21.03
C SER A 264 -12.18 16.83 19.89
N LEU A 265 -11.46 15.72 20.10
CA LEU A 265 -10.64 15.11 19.06
C LEU A 265 -11.49 14.54 17.92
N ALA A 266 -12.68 13.99 18.22
CA ALA A 266 -13.60 13.54 17.18
C ALA A 266 -14.06 14.69 16.28
N ALA A 267 -14.36 15.86 16.87
CA ALA A 267 -14.73 17.05 16.13
C ALA A 267 -13.56 17.62 15.30
N GLU A 268 -12.34 17.61 15.86
CA GLU A 268 -11.11 17.98 15.15
C GLU A 268 -10.87 17.04 13.95
N ALA A 269 -10.92 15.73 14.16
CA ALA A 269 -10.76 14.73 13.10
C ALA A 269 -11.86 14.82 12.03
N SER A 270 -13.10 15.14 12.41
CA SER A 270 -14.20 15.36 11.47
C SER A 270 -13.98 16.62 10.62
N GLY A 271 -13.42 17.69 11.19
CA GLY A 271 -13.08 18.91 10.44
C GLY A 271 -11.89 18.74 9.50
N GLU A 272 -11.07 17.72 9.71
CA GLU A 272 -9.94 17.33 8.86
C GLU A 272 -10.28 16.13 7.93
N SER A 273 -11.57 15.84 7.74
CA SER A 273 -12.05 14.74 6.87
C SER A 273 -11.54 13.33 7.22
N ARG A 274 -11.15 13.09 8.48
CA ARG A 274 -10.72 11.76 8.99
C ARG A 274 -11.88 11.05 9.69
N GLU A 275 -12.86 10.61 8.91
CA GLU A 275 -14.14 10.09 9.43
C GLU A 275 -14.01 8.79 10.24
N ASP A 276 -13.11 7.89 9.87
CA ASP A 276 -12.82 6.64 10.57
C ASP A 276 -12.30 6.90 12.00
N ILE A 277 -11.33 7.81 12.13
CA ILE A 277 -10.74 8.28 13.38
C ILE A 277 -11.79 9.05 14.18
N SER A 278 -12.54 9.95 13.53
CA SER A 278 -13.62 10.70 14.16
C SER A 278 -14.66 9.77 14.79
N ASN A 279 -15.11 8.77 14.03
CA ASN A 279 -16.08 7.78 14.49
C ASN A 279 -15.54 6.94 15.66
N ALA A 280 -14.27 6.50 15.59
CA ALA A 280 -13.63 5.77 16.69
C ALA A 280 -13.56 6.62 17.98
N LEU A 281 -13.13 7.88 17.87
CA LEU A 281 -13.03 8.81 18.99
C LEU A 281 -14.42 9.16 19.57
N ALA A 282 -15.43 9.33 18.72
CA ALA A 282 -16.82 9.59 19.13
C ALA A 282 -17.38 8.40 19.93
N ARG A 283 -17.20 7.16 19.43
CA ARG A 283 -17.58 5.93 20.15
C ARG A 283 -16.86 5.82 21.50
N ALA A 284 -15.56 6.12 21.55
CA ALA A 284 -14.79 6.13 22.79
C ALA A 284 -15.34 7.13 23.81
N SER A 285 -15.70 8.35 23.37
CA SER A 285 -16.34 9.36 24.23
C SER A 285 -17.68 8.86 24.79
N GLU A 286 -18.56 8.33 23.93
CA GLU A 286 -19.87 7.83 24.33
C GLU A 286 -19.76 6.67 25.33
N MET A 287 -18.81 5.75 25.10
CA MET A 287 -18.53 4.64 26.00
C MET A 287 -18.15 5.13 27.40
N LEU A 288 -17.24 6.10 27.49
CA LEU A 288 -16.81 6.65 28.78
C LEU A 288 -17.92 7.43 29.50
N VAL A 289 -18.76 8.19 28.77
CA VAL A 289 -19.91 8.91 29.34
C VAL A 289 -20.91 7.96 29.98
N ARG A 290 -21.10 6.77 29.40
CA ARG A 290 -21.96 5.71 29.96
C ARG A 290 -21.35 4.96 31.15
N GLY A 291 -20.14 5.34 31.58
CA GLY A 291 -19.40 4.64 32.63
C GLY A 291 -18.78 3.32 32.16
N GLY A 292 -18.73 3.11 30.84
CA GLY A 292 -18.04 1.97 30.22
C GLY A 292 -16.53 2.19 30.15
N LYS A 293 -15.85 1.20 29.57
CA LYS A 293 -14.40 1.22 29.34
C LYS A 293 -14.10 0.90 27.88
N LEU A 294 -12.99 1.43 27.38
CA LEU A 294 -12.52 1.11 26.03
C LEU A 294 -12.06 -0.34 25.97
N GLU A 295 -12.41 -1.02 24.88
CA GLU A 295 -11.95 -2.37 24.59
C GLU A 295 -10.53 -2.33 24.00
N GLN A 296 -9.77 -3.42 24.20
CA GLN A 296 -8.39 -3.58 23.72
C GLN A 296 -8.31 -4.85 22.87
N ASP A 297 -9.13 -4.87 21.84
CA ASP A 297 -9.46 -6.00 20.97
C ASP A 297 -8.85 -5.91 19.57
N GLY A 298 -8.16 -4.80 19.25
CA GLY A 298 -7.52 -4.63 17.95
C GLY A 298 -6.44 -5.68 17.64
N ASP A 299 -6.25 -5.92 16.34
CA ASP A 299 -5.22 -6.81 15.82
C ASP A 299 -3.83 -6.47 16.34
N VAL A 300 -3.01 -7.51 16.52
CA VAL A 300 -1.69 -7.39 17.15
C VAL A 300 -0.71 -6.68 16.23
N TYR A 301 -0.72 -7.09 14.97
CA TYR A 301 -0.06 -6.39 13.89
C TYR A 301 -1.08 -5.50 13.19
N MET A 302 -0.63 -4.37 12.68
CA MET A 302 -1.30 -3.76 11.54
C MET A 302 -1.36 -4.87 10.48
N ALA A 303 -2.53 -5.09 9.87
CA ALA A 303 -2.61 -5.98 8.74
C ALA A 303 -1.47 -5.60 7.80
N ILE A 304 -0.59 -6.55 7.47
CA ILE A 304 0.51 -6.35 6.53
C ILE A 304 -0.04 -5.95 5.15
N GLU A 305 -1.35 -6.02 4.96
CA GLU A 305 -2.08 -5.65 3.75
C GLU A 305 -2.59 -4.21 3.67
N GLU A 306 -2.47 -3.33 4.67
CA GLU A 306 -2.94 -1.94 4.46
C GLU A 306 -2.01 -0.92 5.12
N SER A 307 -0.92 -0.58 4.40
CA SER A 307 -0.19 0.65 4.69
C SER A 307 -1.01 1.86 4.21
N PHE A 308 -0.72 3.07 4.72
CA PHE A 308 -1.30 4.30 4.17
C PHE A 308 -0.96 4.47 2.67
N ASP A 309 0.18 3.92 2.24
CA ASP A 309 0.57 3.85 0.83
C ASP A 309 -0.26 2.81 0.06
N ASP A 310 -0.72 1.72 0.68
CA ASP A 310 -1.64 0.74 0.08
C ASP A 310 -3.07 1.27 0.02
N LEU A 311 -3.51 2.05 1.00
CA LEU A 311 -4.78 2.79 0.97
C LEU A 311 -4.76 3.87 -0.12
N LYS A 312 -3.63 4.56 -0.30
CA LYS A 312 -3.40 5.49 -1.40
C LYS A 312 -3.35 4.76 -2.74
N SER A 313 -2.66 3.62 -2.82
CA SER A 313 -2.62 2.77 -4.02
C SER A 313 -4.02 2.29 -4.37
N ARG A 314 -4.76 1.66 -3.45
CA ARG A 314 -6.13 1.20 -3.69
C ARG A 314 -7.10 2.33 -4.02
N PHE A 315 -6.91 3.52 -3.43
CA PHE A 315 -7.68 4.69 -3.80
C PHE A 315 -7.34 5.12 -5.24
N SER A 316 -6.06 5.20 -5.59
CA SER A 316 -5.58 5.48 -6.94
C SER A 316 -6.03 4.41 -7.95
N ASP A 317 -5.92 3.13 -7.64
CA ASP A 317 -6.33 2.01 -8.48
C ASP A 317 -7.84 1.99 -8.67
N ARG A 318 -8.61 2.32 -7.62
CA ARG A 318 -10.07 2.43 -7.71
C ARG A 318 -10.49 3.69 -8.46
N ALA A 319 -9.79 4.80 -8.27
CA ALA A 319 -9.99 6.05 -9.00
C ALA A 319 -9.70 5.84 -10.50
N GLN A 320 -8.58 5.19 -10.84
CA GLN A 320 -8.22 4.80 -12.21
C GLN A 320 -9.26 3.86 -12.84
N ARG A 321 -9.75 2.84 -12.11
CA ARG A 321 -10.82 1.97 -12.61
C ARG A 321 -12.12 2.72 -12.88
N VAL A 322 -12.49 3.66 -12.02
CA VAL A 322 -13.68 4.49 -12.22
C VAL A 322 -13.44 5.45 -13.39
N GLU A 323 -12.28 6.09 -13.49
CA GLU A 323 -11.90 6.94 -14.62
C GLU A 323 -11.93 6.19 -15.95
N GLU A 324 -11.44 4.95 -15.99
CA GLU A 324 -11.45 4.11 -17.17
C GLU A 324 -12.87 3.66 -17.55
N MET A 325 -13.68 3.27 -16.56
CA MET A 325 -15.11 2.99 -16.77
C MET A 325 -15.84 4.22 -17.33
N VAL A 326 -15.53 5.40 -16.82
CA VAL A 326 -16.08 6.68 -17.29
C VAL A 326 -15.62 6.97 -18.72
N ARG A 327 -14.33 6.75 -19.03
CA ARG A 327 -13.75 6.95 -20.36
C ARG A 327 -14.36 6.03 -21.43
N ASN A 328 -14.67 4.79 -21.06
CA ASN A 328 -15.24 3.78 -21.95
C ASN A 328 -16.78 3.80 -21.99
N ALA A 329 -17.42 4.68 -21.23
CA ALA A 329 -18.87 4.82 -21.24
C ALA A 329 -19.37 5.34 -22.61
N PRO A 330 -20.59 4.96 -23.02
CA PRO A 330 -21.23 5.55 -24.21
C PRO A 330 -21.29 7.08 -24.15
N ALA A 331 -21.12 7.74 -25.30
CA ALA A 331 -21.02 9.20 -25.40
C ALA A 331 -22.24 9.96 -24.81
N ASP A 332 -23.43 9.34 -24.77
CA ASP A 332 -24.63 9.92 -24.16
C ASP A 332 -24.59 9.89 -22.62
N ARG A 333 -23.85 8.96 -22.01
CA ARG A 333 -23.78 8.77 -20.54
C ARG A 333 -22.48 9.23 -19.92
N GLN A 334 -21.41 9.30 -20.71
CA GLN A 334 -20.08 9.67 -20.25
C GLN A 334 -20.05 11.01 -19.49
N PRO A 335 -20.63 12.12 -19.98
CA PRO A 335 -20.61 13.40 -19.26
C PRO A 335 -21.27 13.35 -17.88
N ALA A 336 -22.35 12.57 -17.74
CA ALA A 336 -23.04 12.40 -16.46
C ALA A 336 -22.18 11.66 -15.44
N LEU A 337 -21.43 10.65 -15.88
CA LEU A 337 -20.50 9.91 -15.02
C LEU A 337 -19.26 10.74 -14.68
N GLU A 338 -18.75 11.54 -15.63
CA GLU A 338 -17.67 12.50 -15.39
C GLU A 338 -18.05 13.53 -14.33
N LYS A 339 -19.28 14.06 -14.41
CA LYS A 339 -19.83 14.97 -13.38
C LYS A 339 -19.96 14.32 -12.01
N GLN A 340 -20.35 13.05 -11.95
CA GLN A 340 -20.42 12.29 -10.69
C GLN A 340 -19.03 12.05 -10.10
N LEU A 341 -18.08 11.61 -10.91
CA LEU A 341 -16.70 11.41 -10.48
C LEU A 341 -16.07 12.71 -9.98
N ASN A 342 -16.28 13.80 -10.72
CA ASN A 342 -15.75 15.10 -10.34
C ASN A 342 -16.35 15.59 -9.01
N SER A 343 -17.65 15.33 -8.78
CA SER A 343 -18.30 15.61 -7.49
C SER A 343 -17.73 14.78 -6.33
N ILE A 344 -17.26 13.56 -6.59
CA ILE A 344 -16.55 12.74 -5.59
C ILE A 344 -15.17 13.35 -5.30
N TYR A 345 -14.44 13.80 -6.32
CA TYR A 345 -13.13 14.43 -6.18
C TYR A 345 -13.14 15.72 -5.37
N VAL A 346 -14.23 16.48 -5.39
CA VAL A 346 -14.40 17.66 -4.52
C VAL A 346 -14.21 17.31 -3.04
N GLY A 347 -14.67 16.13 -2.59
CA GLY A 347 -14.58 15.69 -1.19
C GLY A 347 -13.17 15.35 -0.71
N ILE A 348 -12.23 15.20 -1.64
CA ILE A 348 -10.85 14.78 -1.39
C ILE A 348 -9.85 15.72 -2.09
N ALA A 349 -10.25 16.94 -2.44
CA ALA A 349 -9.42 17.88 -3.21
C ALA A 349 -8.06 18.20 -2.54
N ASP A 350 -7.99 18.09 -1.21
CA ASP A 350 -6.79 18.24 -0.40
C ASP A 350 -5.78 17.09 -0.59
N GLN A 351 -6.25 15.90 -0.95
CA GLN A 351 -5.43 14.74 -1.31
C GLN A 351 -4.87 14.80 -2.73
N GLN A 352 -5.19 15.89 -3.45
CA GLN A 352 -4.73 16.17 -4.80
C GLN A 352 -5.06 15.08 -5.84
N PRO A 353 -6.34 14.64 -5.99
CA PRO A 353 -6.74 13.58 -6.92
C PRO A 353 -6.47 13.92 -8.40
N LEU A 354 -6.44 15.22 -8.75
CA LEU A 354 -6.08 15.73 -10.08
C LEU A 354 -4.68 16.39 -10.07
N GLY A 355 -3.82 16.01 -9.12
CA GLY A 355 -2.54 16.67 -8.90
C GLY A 355 -2.70 18.16 -8.58
N VAL A 356 -1.91 19.00 -9.25
CA VAL A 356 -1.90 20.47 -9.07
C VAL A 356 -3.25 21.11 -9.39
N ARG A 357 -4.05 20.50 -10.28
CA ARG A 357 -5.37 20.99 -10.69
C ARG A 357 -6.45 20.79 -9.64
N SER A 358 -6.19 20.08 -8.55
CA SER A 358 -7.21 19.76 -7.54
C SER A 358 -7.80 20.99 -6.86
N GLN A 359 -7.13 22.14 -6.90
CA GLN A 359 -7.72 23.42 -6.46
C GLN A 359 -8.91 23.85 -7.32
N THR A 360 -8.88 23.55 -8.63
CA THR A 360 -9.95 23.90 -9.58
C THR A 360 -11.24 23.11 -9.36
N LEU A 361 -11.21 22.04 -8.55
CA LEU A 361 -12.40 21.32 -8.10
C LEU A 361 -13.29 22.19 -7.20
N LEU A 362 -12.68 23.15 -6.50
CA LEU A 362 -13.36 24.07 -5.57
C LEU A 362 -13.80 25.37 -6.24
N ASP A 363 -13.29 25.65 -7.45
CA ASP A 363 -13.61 26.85 -8.21
C ASP A 363 -14.91 26.66 -9.01
N ARG A 364 -15.68 27.74 -9.13
CA ARG A 364 -16.90 27.74 -9.97
C ARG A 364 -16.51 27.64 -11.45
N PRO A 365 -17.35 27.02 -12.31
CA PRO A 365 -17.11 27.04 -13.75
C PRO A 365 -17.16 28.48 -14.27
N SER A 366 -16.65 28.70 -15.48
CA SER A 366 -16.58 30.02 -16.11
C SER A 366 -17.97 30.66 -16.27
N ASP A 367 -18.08 31.98 -16.30
CA ASP A 367 -19.39 32.64 -16.39
C ASP A 367 -20.04 32.50 -17.79
N GLY A 368 -19.22 32.44 -18.86
CA GLY A 368 -19.68 32.43 -20.26
C GLY A 368 -19.28 31.20 -21.08
N GLY A 369 -18.65 30.18 -20.49
CA GLY A 369 -18.22 28.99 -21.23
C GLY A 369 -19.39 28.17 -21.76
N VAL A 370 -19.20 27.54 -22.93
CA VAL A 370 -20.23 26.71 -23.61
C VAL A 370 -20.69 25.54 -22.74
N TYR A 371 -19.79 25.00 -21.90
CA TYR A 371 -20.08 23.88 -21.03
C TYR A 371 -20.41 24.26 -19.58
N SER A 372 -20.30 25.54 -19.23
CA SER A 372 -20.49 25.98 -17.86
C SER A 372 -21.94 25.82 -17.42
N GLU A 373 -22.17 25.10 -16.32
CA GLU A 373 -23.50 25.02 -15.71
C GLU A 373 -24.02 26.41 -15.28
N ALA A 374 -23.13 27.38 -15.00
CA ALA A 374 -23.52 28.75 -14.71
C ALA A 374 -24.08 29.48 -15.95
N ASN A 375 -23.57 29.16 -17.14
CA ASN A 375 -24.04 29.74 -18.40
C ASN A 375 -25.26 28.99 -18.98
N ILE A 376 -25.37 27.67 -18.76
CA ILE A 376 -26.43 26.84 -19.34
C ILE A 376 -27.82 27.17 -18.75
N ASN A 377 -28.75 27.51 -19.62
CA ASN A 377 -30.14 27.74 -19.27
C ASN A 377 -30.91 26.42 -19.15
N SER A 378 -30.92 25.85 -17.94
CA SER A 378 -31.58 24.58 -17.62
C SER A 378 -33.06 24.49 -18.01
N GLU A 379 -33.78 25.60 -18.15
CA GLU A 379 -35.19 25.62 -18.59
C GLU A 379 -35.35 25.45 -20.11
N ALA A 380 -34.30 25.69 -20.89
CA ALA A 380 -34.30 25.67 -22.35
C ALA A 380 -33.43 24.55 -22.95
N VAL A 381 -32.79 23.71 -22.13
CA VAL A 381 -31.92 22.59 -22.58
C VAL A 381 -32.65 21.64 -23.53
N ASP A 382 -33.96 21.44 -23.38
CA ASP A 382 -34.77 20.62 -24.29
C ASP A 382 -34.75 21.11 -25.75
N GLN A 383 -34.38 22.37 -26.01
CA GLN A 383 -34.20 22.90 -27.37
C GLN A 383 -33.05 22.24 -28.13
N LEU A 384 -32.09 21.60 -27.45
CA LEU A 384 -31.05 20.77 -28.09
C LEU A 384 -31.63 19.57 -28.85
N ARG A 385 -32.91 19.23 -28.62
CA ARG A 385 -33.61 18.19 -29.37
C ARG A 385 -34.19 18.68 -30.69
N ASP A 386 -34.28 20.00 -30.89
CA ASP A 386 -34.79 20.60 -32.11
C ASP A 386 -33.84 20.30 -33.29
N PRO A 387 -34.36 19.80 -34.43
CA PRO A 387 -33.54 19.49 -35.60
C PRO A 387 -32.72 20.67 -36.13
N ASP A 388 -33.27 21.89 -36.04
CA ASP A 388 -32.60 23.09 -36.54
C ASP A 388 -31.43 23.49 -35.62
N VAL A 389 -31.60 23.35 -34.30
CA VAL A 389 -30.52 23.59 -33.32
C VAL A 389 -29.42 22.54 -33.47
N ARG A 390 -29.77 21.26 -33.61
CA ARG A 390 -28.80 20.18 -33.86
C ARG A 390 -28.00 20.42 -35.15
N ALA A 391 -28.66 20.82 -36.23
CA ALA A 391 -27.98 21.12 -37.49
C ALA A 391 -26.99 22.29 -37.37
N GLN A 392 -27.27 23.27 -36.51
CA GLN A 392 -26.34 24.36 -36.23
C GLN A 392 -25.11 23.88 -35.43
N VAL A 393 -25.32 23.05 -34.40
CA VAL A 393 -24.22 22.43 -33.63
C VAL A 393 -23.33 21.58 -34.55
N GLU A 394 -23.92 20.71 -35.37
CA GLU A 394 -23.18 19.90 -36.36
C GLU A 394 -22.42 20.75 -37.39
N THR A 395 -22.95 21.92 -37.74
CA THR A 395 -22.29 22.85 -38.66
C THR A 395 -21.06 23.49 -37.99
N ALA A 396 -21.18 23.92 -36.73
CA ALA A 396 -20.07 24.49 -35.97
C ALA A 396 -18.92 23.49 -35.74
N LEU A 397 -19.25 22.21 -35.53
CA LEU A 397 -18.28 21.16 -35.25
C LEU A 397 -17.66 20.53 -36.53
N ARG A 398 -18.10 20.93 -37.72
CA ARG A 398 -17.70 20.27 -38.98
C ARG A 398 -16.19 20.38 -39.21
N GLY A 399 -15.53 19.23 -39.38
CA GLY A 399 -14.09 19.17 -39.68
C GLY A 399 -13.19 19.41 -38.46
N THR A 400 -13.74 19.35 -37.26
CA THR A 400 -13.00 19.47 -35.99
C THR A 400 -12.67 18.11 -35.37
N GLY A 401 -13.35 17.05 -35.78
CA GLY A 401 -13.27 15.73 -35.14
C GLY A 401 -14.07 15.61 -33.83
N ILE A 402 -14.63 16.71 -33.32
CA ILE A 402 -15.47 16.73 -32.11
C ILE A 402 -16.85 16.15 -32.43
N SER A 403 -17.35 15.25 -31.57
CA SER A 403 -18.66 14.62 -31.72
C SER A 403 -19.79 15.56 -31.31
N SER A 404 -20.78 15.77 -32.19
CA SER A 404 -21.97 16.58 -31.88
C SER A 404 -22.83 15.98 -30.77
N GLU A 405 -22.90 14.65 -30.69
CA GLU A 405 -23.63 13.93 -29.64
C GLU A 405 -22.98 14.14 -28.26
N GLU A 406 -21.65 14.11 -28.21
CA GLU A 406 -20.88 14.32 -26.99
C GLU A 406 -20.98 15.77 -26.49
N VAL A 407 -20.87 16.74 -27.41
CA VAL A 407 -21.07 18.16 -27.10
C VAL A 407 -22.48 18.42 -26.54
N ILE A 408 -23.51 17.87 -27.18
CA ILE A 408 -24.89 17.99 -26.71
C ILE A 408 -25.03 17.38 -25.31
N SER A 409 -24.51 16.17 -25.07
CA SER A 409 -24.60 15.52 -23.76
C SER A 409 -23.86 16.30 -22.66
N ARG A 410 -22.70 16.88 -22.96
CA ARG A 410 -21.96 17.76 -22.04
C ARG A 410 -22.75 19.03 -21.70
N ILE A 411 -23.42 19.65 -22.68
CA ILE A 411 -24.28 20.83 -22.44
C ILE A 411 -25.54 20.44 -21.65
N GLU A 412 -26.19 19.31 -21.97
CA GLU A 412 -27.34 18.82 -21.19
C GLU A 412 -26.95 18.54 -19.72
N THR A 413 -25.70 18.12 -19.49
CA THR A 413 -25.18 17.79 -18.16
C THR A 413 -24.69 19.01 -17.38
N GLY A 414 -23.97 19.91 -18.04
CA GLY A 414 -23.33 21.12 -17.49
C GLY A 414 -22.18 20.83 -16.52
N ALA A 415 -21.05 21.52 -16.69
CA ALA A 415 -19.90 21.41 -15.80
C ALA A 415 -20.16 22.16 -14.49
N ASN A 416 -20.08 21.47 -13.35
CA ASN A 416 -20.39 22.03 -12.02
C ASN A 416 -19.21 22.77 -11.36
N ASN A 417 -18.00 22.64 -11.89
CA ASN A 417 -16.80 23.34 -11.44
C ASN A 417 -15.81 23.57 -12.59
N ALA A 418 -14.80 24.39 -12.33
CA ALA A 418 -13.77 24.72 -13.32
C ALA A 418 -12.96 23.49 -13.75
N ALA A 419 -12.75 22.52 -12.87
CA ALA A 419 -12.00 21.29 -13.19
C ALA A 419 -12.65 20.51 -14.34
N LEU A 420 -13.97 20.26 -14.23
CA LEU A 420 -14.72 19.48 -15.23
C LEU A 420 -14.86 20.23 -16.56
N GLU A 421 -15.10 21.54 -16.50
CA GLU A 421 -15.19 22.37 -17.70
C GLU A 421 -13.87 22.34 -18.50
N ARG A 422 -12.73 22.49 -17.81
CA ARG A 422 -11.40 22.40 -18.43
C ARG A 422 -11.11 21.03 -19.01
N ASP A 423 -11.56 19.96 -18.37
CA ASP A 423 -11.41 18.59 -18.88
C ASP A 423 -12.13 18.40 -20.22
N TRP A 424 -13.36 18.89 -20.35
CA TRP A 424 -14.11 18.84 -21.61
C TRP A 424 -13.49 19.70 -22.70
N LEU A 425 -12.97 20.89 -22.37
CA LEU A 425 -12.23 21.73 -23.32
C LEU A 425 -10.94 21.03 -23.82
N ALA A 426 -10.21 20.35 -22.93
CA ALA A 426 -9.02 19.60 -23.31
C ALA A 426 -9.36 18.45 -24.28
N LYS A 427 -10.47 17.73 -24.07
CA LYS A 427 -10.93 16.68 -24.99
C LYS A 427 -11.30 17.22 -26.37
N ASP A 428 -11.89 18.41 -26.44
CA ASP A 428 -12.20 19.06 -27.71
C ASP A 428 -10.92 19.46 -28.45
N LEU A 429 -9.94 20.01 -27.71
CA LEU A 429 -8.61 20.35 -28.23
C LEU A 429 -7.89 19.11 -28.80
N GLU A 430 -7.92 17.99 -28.08
CA GLU A 430 -7.35 16.72 -28.54
C GLU A 430 -8.03 16.20 -29.81
N SER A 431 -9.36 16.33 -29.90
CA SER A 431 -10.13 15.92 -31.07
C SER A 431 -9.73 16.72 -32.30
N ILE A 432 -9.54 18.04 -32.13
CA ILE A 432 -9.01 18.94 -33.17
C ILE A 432 -7.60 18.53 -33.58
N ALA A 433 -6.72 18.27 -32.60
CA ALA A 433 -5.35 17.89 -32.88
C ALA A 433 -5.26 16.57 -33.65
N ARG A 434 -6.05 15.56 -33.27
CA ARG A 434 -6.14 14.28 -33.99
C ARG A 434 -6.71 14.45 -35.41
N ALA A 435 -7.73 15.30 -35.59
CA ALA A 435 -8.33 15.53 -36.89
C ALA A 435 -7.37 16.22 -37.88
N ASP A 436 -6.51 17.09 -37.37
CA ASP A 436 -5.58 17.91 -38.15
C ASP A 436 -4.12 17.39 -38.12
N ASP A 437 -3.85 16.25 -37.49
CA ASP A 437 -2.51 15.62 -37.32
C ASP A 437 -1.49 16.55 -36.64
N LEU A 438 -1.92 17.24 -35.58
CA LEU A 438 -1.14 18.22 -34.81
C LEU A 438 -0.51 17.56 -33.57
N ASN A 439 0.78 17.86 -33.30
CA ASN A 439 1.43 17.43 -32.07
C ASN A 439 1.35 18.53 -31.01
N LEU A 440 0.47 18.36 -30.02
CA LEU A 440 0.26 19.31 -28.92
C LEU A 440 1.51 19.58 -28.06
N GLU A 441 2.56 18.77 -28.13
CA GLU A 441 3.85 19.07 -27.49
C GLU A 441 4.59 20.24 -28.16
N ARG A 442 4.27 20.53 -29.42
CA ARG A 442 4.83 21.64 -30.18
C ARG A 442 3.95 22.86 -30.00
N ARG A 443 4.57 23.93 -29.52
CA ARG A 443 3.89 25.22 -29.27
C ARG A 443 3.11 25.73 -30.49
N GLU A 444 3.66 25.60 -31.70
CA GLU A 444 3.00 26.06 -32.94
C GLU A 444 1.73 25.25 -33.26
N ASP A 445 1.81 23.92 -33.12
CA ASP A 445 0.68 23.00 -33.36
C ASP A 445 -0.41 23.19 -32.28
N LEU A 446 0.00 23.45 -31.03
CA LEU A 446 -0.88 23.79 -29.91
C LEU A 446 -1.64 25.10 -30.14
N GLU A 447 -0.92 26.17 -30.50
CA GLU A 447 -1.51 27.48 -30.83
C GLU A 447 -2.53 27.35 -31.98
N GLN A 448 -2.24 26.50 -32.97
CA GLN A 448 -3.15 26.21 -34.08
C GLN A 448 -4.42 25.48 -33.63
N ALA A 449 -4.29 24.44 -32.81
CA ALA A 449 -5.44 23.70 -32.27
C ALA A 449 -6.31 24.59 -31.37
N ALA A 450 -5.67 25.42 -30.54
CA ALA A 450 -6.33 26.39 -29.65
C ALA A 450 -7.17 27.41 -30.42
N ALA A 451 -6.58 28.04 -31.44
CA ALA A 451 -7.29 29.03 -32.26
C ALA A 451 -8.50 28.43 -32.98
N LYS A 452 -8.40 27.16 -33.41
CA LYS A 452 -9.52 26.44 -34.02
C LYS A 452 -10.59 26.08 -32.98
N LEU A 453 -10.20 25.70 -31.76
CA LEU A 453 -11.13 25.45 -30.65
C LEU A 453 -11.91 26.72 -30.28
N ASP A 454 -11.24 27.86 -30.14
CA ASP A 454 -11.87 29.15 -29.85
C ASP A 454 -12.91 29.52 -30.92
N GLN A 455 -12.54 29.38 -32.21
CA GLN A 455 -13.46 29.66 -33.31
C GLN A 455 -14.72 28.78 -33.28
N VAL A 456 -14.56 27.51 -32.90
CA VAL A 456 -15.67 26.56 -32.77
C VAL A 456 -16.56 26.94 -31.59
N HIS A 457 -15.97 27.27 -30.45
CA HIS A 457 -16.70 27.66 -29.24
C HIS A 457 -17.46 28.97 -29.41
N ILE A 458 -16.94 29.95 -30.16
CA ILE A 458 -17.69 31.16 -30.56
C ILE A 458 -18.92 30.77 -31.40
N GLN A 459 -18.75 29.89 -32.40
CA GLN A 459 -19.88 29.47 -33.25
C GLN A 459 -20.94 28.69 -32.47
N LEU A 460 -20.52 27.81 -31.56
CA LEU A 460 -21.41 27.09 -30.65
C LEU A 460 -22.13 28.06 -29.71
N GLY A 461 -21.39 28.96 -29.06
CA GLY A 461 -21.91 29.98 -28.17
C GLY A 461 -23.01 30.80 -28.82
N THR A 462 -22.75 31.38 -29.99
CA THR A 462 -23.73 32.17 -30.74
C THR A 462 -24.95 31.35 -31.18
N ALA A 463 -24.77 30.10 -31.59
CA ALA A 463 -25.88 29.24 -32.00
C ALA A 463 -26.78 28.87 -30.82
N LEU A 464 -26.18 28.56 -29.68
CA LEU A 464 -26.87 28.10 -28.47
C LEU A 464 -27.50 29.25 -27.69
N GLU A 465 -26.91 30.44 -27.67
CA GLU A 465 -27.52 31.66 -27.12
C GLU A 465 -28.78 32.05 -27.91
N ARG A 466 -28.74 31.99 -29.24
CA ARG A 466 -29.92 32.26 -30.10
C ARG A 466 -31.04 31.25 -29.90
N ALA A 467 -30.70 30.01 -29.54
CA ALA A 467 -31.64 28.97 -29.16
C ALA A 467 -32.03 29.06 -27.67
N GLU A 468 -31.61 30.11 -26.95
CA GLU A 468 -31.83 30.34 -25.52
C GLU A 468 -31.28 29.23 -24.59
N VAL A 469 -30.44 28.32 -25.12
CA VAL A 469 -29.80 27.21 -24.39
C VAL A 469 -28.66 27.73 -23.51
N LEU A 470 -27.94 28.77 -23.95
CA LEU A 470 -26.98 29.51 -23.15
C LEU A 470 -27.53 30.89 -22.78
N ARG A 471 -27.12 31.42 -21.63
CA ARG A 471 -27.49 32.78 -21.17
C ARG A 471 -26.64 33.87 -21.82
N ASP A 472 -25.40 33.52 -22.16
CA ASP A 472 -24.38 34.37 -22.77
C ASP A 472 -23.65 33.55 -23.85
N ASP A 473 -23.31 34.16 -24.98
CA ASP A 473 -22.62 33.45 -26.08
C ASP A 473 -21.11 33.29 -25.83
N GLY A 474 -20.60 33.85 -24.73
CA GLY A 474 -19.19 33.78 -24.33
C GLY A 474 -18.27 34.61 -25.23
N VAL A 475 -18.82 35.35 -26.20
CA VAL A 475 -18.06 36.19 -27.12
C VAL A 475 -17.83 37.54 -26.43
N VAL A 476 -16.58 37.78 -26.06
CA VAL A 476 -16.16 39.14 -25.70
C VAL A 476 -16.10 39.93 -27.01
N ASP A 477 -16.98 40.93 -27.17
CA ASP A 477 -16.93 41.85 -28.30
C ASP A 477 -15.49 42.38 -28.45
N ASP A 478 -14.86 42.11 -29.60
CA ASP A 478 -13.46 42.45 -29.91
C ASP A 478 -13.19 43.97 -29.96
N ASP A 479 -14.18 44.80 -29.64
CA ASP A 479 -13.98 46.23 -29.40
C ASP A 479 -15.14 46.87 -28.59
N PRO A 480 -15.12 46.81 -27.25
CA PRO A 480 -16.03 47.63 -26.44
C PRO A 480 -15.64 49.13 -26.47
N LEU A 481 -14.54 49.46 -27.16
CA LEU A 481 -13.77 50.69 -27.02
C LEU A 481 -13.57 51.42 -28.35
N ALA A 482 -14.32 51.08 -29.40
CA ALA A 482 -14.22 51.73 -30.72
C ALA A 482 -14.36 53.27 -30.64
N ASP A 483 -14.98 53.76 -29.56
CA ASP A 483 -15.20 55.18 -29.23
C ASP A 483 -14.51 55.65 -27.92
N VAL A 484 -13.61 54.87 -27.31
CA VAL A 484 -12.98 55.20 -26.02
C VAL A 484 -11.51 55.59 -26.18
N ASP A 485 -11.11 56.67 -25.51
CA ASP A 485 -9.75 57.24 -25.61
C ASP A 485 -8.70 56.27 -25.05
N VAL A 486 -7.62 56.07 -25.82
CA VAL A 486 -6.54 55.09 -25.57
C VAL A 486 -5.75 55.42 -24.29
N ASP A 487 -5.82 56.67 -23.84
CA ASP A 487 -5.21 57.16 -22.60
C ASP A 487 -6.19 57.19 -21.39
N SER A 488 -7.42 56.71 -21.55
CA SER A 488 -8.40 56.67 -20.45
C SER A 488 -8.04 55.62 -19.38
N PRO A 489 -8.34 55.87 -18.09
CA PRO A 489 -8.16 54.88 -17.04
C PRO A 489 -8.91 53.58 -17.32
N GLU A 490 -10.10 53.66 -17.92
CA GLU A 490 -10.90 52.49 -18.28
C GLU A 490 -10.22 51.63 -19.37
N TYR A 491 -9.59 52.25 -20.39
CA TYR A 491 -8.84 51.54 -21.43
C TYR A 491 -7.57 50.85 -20.89
N GLN A 492 -6.88 51.50 -19.95
CA GLN A 492 -5.67 50.98 -19.32
C GLN A 492 -5.94 49.87 -18.27
N GLU A 493 -7.17 49.79 -17.76
CA GLU A 493 -7.66 48.73 -16.90
C GLU A 493 -8.10 47.52 -17.74
N PHE A 494 -8.84 47.76 -18.83
CA PHE A 494 -9.19 46.73 -19.82
C PHE A 494 -7.95 46.04 -20.43
N LEU A 495 -6.94 46.80 -20.86
CA LEU A 495 -5.69 46.21 -21.37
C LEU A 495 -4.95 45.36 -20.33
N ARG A 496 -5.11 45.68 -19.04
CA ARG A 496 -4.52 44.89 -17.95
C ARG A 496 -5.31 43.61 -17.70
N GLU A 497 -6.64 43.69 -17.66
CA GLU A 497 -7.51 42.51 -17.53
C GLU A 497 -7.35 41.56 -18.73
N GLU A 498 -7.25 42.08 -19.95
CA GLU A 498 -7.05 41.28 -21.16
C GLU A 498 -5.65 40.63 -21.21
N ALA A 499 -4.61 41.35 -20.77
CA ALA A 499 -3.27 40.78 -20.63
C ALA A 499 -3.22 39.70 -19.53
N GLU A 500 -3.89 39.91 -18.39
CA GLU A 500 -4.01 38.90 -17.33
C GLU A 500 -4.81 37.68 -17.80
N ARG A 501 -5.82 37.87 -18.64
CA ARG A 501 -6.61 36.80 -19.27
C ARG A 501 -5.77 36.00 -20.26
N GLN A 502 -5.03 36.65 -21.16
CA GLN A 502 -4.11 35.98 -22.09
C GLN A 502 -3.02 35.19 -21.35
N ASP A 503 -2.43 35.78 -20.30
CA ASP A 503 -1.43 35.12 -19.46
C ASP A 503 -2.03 33.92 -18.68
N SER A 504 -3.34 33.97 -18.35
CA SER A 504 -4.05 32.85 -17.72
C SER A 504 -4.33 31.70 -18.70
N VAL A 505 -4.64 32.00 -19.95
CA VAL A 505 -4.85 31.03 -21.03
C VAL A 505 -3.52 30.37 -21.38
N GLU A 506 -2.45 31.14 -21.58
CA GLU A 506 -1.10 30.64 -21.86
C GLU A 506 -0.56 29.76 -20.71
N ARG A 507 -0.85 30.11 -19.45
CA ARG A 507 -0.54 29.25 -18.29
C ARG A 507 -1.32 27.94 -18.30
N ALA A 508 -2.62 27.95 -18.61
CA ALA A 508 -3.43 26.74 -18.71
C ALA A 508 -2.95 25.81 -19.84
N PHE A 509 -2.44 26.38 -20.94
CA PHE A 509 -1.86 25.64 -22.05
C PHE A 509 -0.52 24.99 -21.71
N GLU A 510 0.40 25.68 -21.02
CA GLU A 510 1.66 25.05 -20.54
C GLU A 510 1.40 23.99 -19.45
N GLU A 511 0.37 24.16 -18.63
CA GLU A 511 -0.06 23.16 -17.63
C GLU A 511 -0.52 21.86 -18.32
N THR A 512 -1.37 21.96 -19.34
CA THR A 512 -1.85 20.82 -20.16
C THR A 512 -0.70 20.09 -20.89
N ARG A 513 0.32 20.84 -21.32
CA ARG A 513 1.53 20.27 -21.96
C ARG A 513 2.39 19.48 -20.95
N LEU A 514 2.52 19.97 -19.72
CA LEU A 514 3.18 19.25 -18.62
C LEU A 514 2.38 18.00 -18.21
N GLU A 515 1.05 18.07 -18.18
CA GLU A 515 0.14 16.96 -17.85
C GLU A 515 0.29 15.76 -18.78
N THR A 516 0.35 15.98 -20.10
CA THR A 516 0.55 14.90 -21.10
C THR A 516 1.90 14.20 -20.91
N SER A 517 2.92 14.94 -20.45
CA SER A 517 4.24 14.38 -20.16
C SER A 517 4.31 13.59 -18.85
N VAL A 518 3.47 13.91 -17.86
CA VAL A 518 3.42 13.23 -16.54
C VAL A 518 2.64 11.93 -16.61
N ALA A 519 1.49 11.89 -17.29
CA ALA A 519 0.70 10.66 -17.48
C ALA A 519 1.49 9.57 -18.23
N LEU A 520 2.37 9.98 -19.17
CA LEU A 520 3.28 9.08 -19.88
C LEU A 520 4.42 8.58 -18.97
N ALA A 521 4.89 9.40 -18.02
CA ALA A 521 5.91 9.02 -17.05
C ALA A 521 5.38 8.05 -15.98
N GLU A 522 4.09 8.15 -15.63
CA GLU A 522 3.42 7.26 -14.68
C GLU A 522 3.16 5.87 -15.26
N SER A 523 2.75 5.75 -16.54
CA SER A 523 2.61 4.43 -17.20
C SER A 523 3.97 3.73 -17.39
N GLN A 524 5.02 4.51 -17.65
CA GLN A 524 6.39 4.02 -17.67
C GLN A 524 6.91 3.64 -16.28
N GLY A 525 6.38 4.26 -15.21
CA GLY A 525 6.73 3.96 -13.82
C GLY A 525 6.22 2.61 -13.31
N ILE A 526 5.00 2.21 -13.70
CA ILE A 526 4.42 0.90 -13.32
C ILE A 526 5.16 -0.24 -14.04
N ALA A 527 5.39 -0.11 -15.34
CA ALA A 527 6.20 -1.07 -16.09
C ALA A 527 7.65 -1.15 -15.60
N ALA A 528 8.21 -0.04 -15.10
CA ALA A 528 9.53 -0.02 -14.47
C ALA A 528 9.51 -0.74 -13.11
N GLN A 529 8.45 -0.60 -12.32
CA GLN A 529 8.32 -1.27 -11.02
C GLN A 529 8.17 -2.79 -11.16
N GLU A 530 7.29 -3.28 -12.04
CA GLU A 530 7.12 -4.72 -12.30
C GLU A 530 8.41 -5.36 -12.83
N ARG A 531 9.14 -4.62 -13.67
CA ARG A 531 10.47 -5.02 -14.15
C ARG A 531 11.47 -5.11 -13.00
N ASP A 532 11.53 -4.12 -12.11
CA ASP A 532 12.47 -4.07 -11.00
C ASP A 532 12.16 -5.15 -9.94
N ASP A 533 10.89 -5.49 -9.74
CA ASP A 533 10.45 -6.59 -8.89
C ASP A 533 10.86 -7.94 -9.50
N ALA A 534 10.65 -8.15 -10.80
CA ALA A 534 11.08 -9.35 -11.50
C ALA A 534 12.61 -9.55 -11.47
N ILE A 535 13.38 -8.45 -11.57
CA ILE A 535 14.84 -8.46 -11.39
C ILE A 535 15.20 -8.85 -9.96
N SER A 536 14.59 -8.22 -8.97
CA SER A 536 14.87 -8.45 -7.54
C SER A 536 14.60 -9.90 -7.12
N GLU A 537 13.48 -10.46 -7.55
CA GLU A 537 13.12 -11.87 -7.29
C GLU A 537 14.09 -12.84 -7.95
N SER A 538 14.46 -12.59 -9.21
CA SER A 538 15.38 -13.45 -9.97
C SER A 538 16.80 -13.40 -9.38
N VAL A 539 17.26 -12.25 -8.89
CA VAL A 539 18.52 -12.12 -8.14
C VAL A 539 18.45 -12.90 -6.82
N ALA A 540 17.36 -12.79 -6.08
CA ALA A 540 17.18 -13.53 -4.83
C ALA A 540 17.20 -15.06 -5.05
N ALA A 541 16.58 -15.52 -6.14
CA ALA A 541 16.56 -16.92 -6.54
C ALA A 541 17.96 -17.46 -6.91
N GLU A 542 18.74 -16.71 -7.70
CA GLU A 542 20.11 -17.11 -8.05
C GLU A 542 21.03 -17.12 -6.82
N VAL A 543 20.87 -16.14 -5.91
CA VAL A 543 21.57 -16.14 -4.62
C VAL A 543 21.20 -17.35 -3.76
N ALA A 544 19.93 -17.76 -3.76
CA ALA A 544 19.48 -18.95 -3.04
C ALA A 544 20.05 -20.24 -3.64
N ARG A 545 20.11 -20.35 -4.97
CA ARG A 545 20.73 -21.46 -5.69
C ARG A 545 22.23 -21.58 -5.37
N LEU A 546 22.99 -20.49 -5.45
CA LEU A 546 24.43 -20.50 -5.14
C LEU A 546 24.68 -20.92 -3.68
N ARG A 547 23.81 -20.55 -2.75
CA ARG A 547 23.88 -21.04 -1.36
C ARG A 547 23.63 -22.55 -1.29
N ALA A 548 22.64 -23.06 -2.03
CA ALA A 548 22.32 -24.48 -2.09
C ALA A 548 23.45 -25.31 -2.72
N GLU A 549 24.17 -24.77 -3.71
CA GLU A 549 25.35 -25.38 -4.32
C GLU A 549 26.62 -25.31 -3.42
N GLY A 550 26.51 -24.68 -2.24
CA GLY A 550 27.57 -24.64 -1.23
C GLY A 550 28.55 -23.48 -1.37
N TYR A 551 28.26 -22.48 -2.20
CA TYR A 551 29.07 -21.28 -2.29
C TYR A 551 28.97 -20.45 -1.00
N SER A 552 30.12 -19.93 -0.55
CA SER A 552 30.17 -19.12 0.67
C SER A 552 29.48 -17.77 0.48
N LYS A 553 28.95 -17.20 1.57
CA LYS A 553 28.34 -15.86 1.57
C LYS A 553 29.32 -14.77 1.05
N ALA A 554 30.62 -14.93 1.28
CA ALA A 554 31.65 -14.03 0.77
C ALA A 554 31.82 -14.15 -0.76
N HIS A 555 31.76 -15.36 -1.30
CA HIS A 555 31.83 -15.60 -2.75
C HIS A 555 30.61 -15.02 -3.49
N ILE A 556 29.42 -15.15 -2.90
CA ILE A 556 28.19 -14.61 -3.49
C ILE A 556 28.18 -13.07 -3.44
N ALA A 557 28.66 -12.48 -2.34
CA ALA A 557 28.77 -11.03 -2.22
C ALA A 557 29.77 -10.42 -3.22
N GLU A 558 30.88 -11.11 -3.50
CA GLU A 558 31.88 -10.68 -4.51
C GLU A 558 31.32 -10.66 -5.94
N ARG A 559 30.33 -11.52 -6.24
CA ARG A 559 29.68 -11.64 -7.56
C ARG A 559 28.31 -11.00 -7.64
N SER A 560 27.87 -10.26 -6.62
CA SER A 560 26.52 -9.69 -6.55
C SER A 560 26.19 -8.81 -7.75
N PHE A 561 27.15 -8.01 -8.21
CA PHE A 561 26.98 -7.13 -9.38
C PHE A 561 26.87 -7.92 -10.69
N ASP A 562 27.65 -8.98 -10.85
CA ASP A 562 27.60 -9.84 -12.05
C ASP A 562 26.28 -10.63 -12.13
N ILE A 563 25.74 -11.03 -10.96
CA ILE A 563 24.45 -11.73 -10.85
C ILE A 563 23.31 -10.77 -11.24
N GLU A 564 23.30 -9.57 -10.67
CA GLU A 564 22.30 -8.55 -10.95
C GLU A 564 22.33 -8.09 -12.42
N ASP A 565 23.51 -7.86 -12.98
CA ASP A 565 23.69 -7.47 -14.39
C ASP A 565 23.26 -8.60 -15.36
N ALA A 566 23.57 -9.86 -15.04
CA ALA A 566 23.14 -11.00 -15.86
C ALA A 566 21.61 -11.17 -15.86
N VAL A 567 20.98 -11.04 -14.70
CA VAL A 567 19.52 -11.11 -14.54
C VAL A 567 18.84 -9.95 -15.28
N THR A 568 19.34 -8.73 -15.08
CA THR A 568 18.81 -7.52 -15.73
C THR A 568 18.86 -7.65 -17.25
N ARG A 569 20.01 -8.04 -17.82
CA ARG A 569 20.14 -8.23 -19.27
C ARG A 569 19.22 -9.32 -19.82
N ARG A 570 18.93 -10.36 -19.04
CA ARG A 570 18.03 -11.44 -19.46
C ARG A 570 16.59 -10.97 -19.54
N ILE A 571 16.12 -10.21 -18.56
CA ILE A 571 14.77 -9.63 -18.52
C ILE A 571 14.64 -8.56 -19.63
N ASP A 572 15.65 -7.71 -19.81
CA ASP A 572 15.63 -6.71 -20.89
C ASP A 572 15.59 -7.34 -22.29
N SER A 573 16.24 -8.49 -22.46
CA SER A 573 16.26 -9.22 -23.74
C SER A 573 15.03 -10.09 -23.95
N ASN A 574 14.21 -10.29 -22.91
CA ASN A 574 13.01 -11.12 -22.93
C ASN A 574 11.95 -10.51 -21.99
N PRO A 575 11.29 -9.40 -22.40
CA PRO A 575 10.31 -8.70 -21.56
C PRO A 575 9.17 -9.58 -21.07
N GLU A 576 8.84 -10.65 -21.81
CA GLU A 576 7.81 -11.62 -21.45
C GLU A 576 8.10 -12.34 -20.12
N LEU A 577 9.37 -12.36 -19.67
CA LEU A 577 9.74 -12.91 -18.38
C LEU A 577 9.14 -12.16 -17.20
N VAL A 578 8.81 -10.87 -17.35
CA VAL A 578 8.19 -10.07 -16.27
C VAL A 578 6.86 -10.70 -15.84
N GLY A 579 6.06 -11.20 -16.77
CA GLY A 579 4.78 -11.86 -16.49
C GLY A 579 4.86 -13.35 -16.11
N LEU A 580 6.05 -13.96 -16.08
CA LEU A 580 6.21 -15.39 -15.74
C LEU A 580 6.51 -15.62 -14.27
N SER A 581 6.13 -16.80 -13.78
CA SER A 581 6.42 -17.22 -12.41
C SER A 581 7.93 -17.29 -12.14
N PRO A 582 8.38 -17.11 -10.89
CA PRO A 582 9.79 -17.29 -10.53
C PRO A 582 10.35 -18.67 -10.92
N ASP A 583 9.50 -19.69 -10.98
CA ASP A 583 9.88 -21.06 -11.30
C ASP A 583 10.10 -21.22 -12.81
N ASP A 584 9.28 -20.57 -13.62
CA ASP A 584 9.43 -20.55 -15.09
C ASP A 584 10.60 -19.69 -15.53
N ARG A 585 10.87 -18.56 -14.87
CA ARG A 585 12.10 -17.77 -15.09
C ARG A 585 13.35 -18.60 -14.82
N ARG A 586 13.35 -19.41 -13.74
CA ARG A 586 14.44 -20.35 -13.43
C ARG A 586 14.54 -21.49 -14.44
N ALA A 587 13.41 -22.05 -14.87
CA ALA A 587 13.38 -23.09 -15.90
C ALA A 587 13.93 -22.57 -17.24
N PHE A 588 13.61 -21.32 -17.60
CA PHE A 588 14.14 -20.66 -18.78
C PHE A 588 15.66 -20.43 -18.68
N GLU A 589 16.15 -19.97 -17.54
CA GLU A 589 17.60 -19.84 -17.30
C GLU A 589 18.31 -21.19 -17.42
N ALA A 590 17.74 -22.27 -16.86
CA ALA A 590 18.30 -23.61 -16.99
C ALA A 590 18.33 -24.09 -18.45
N LEU A 591 17.33 -23.71 -19.24
CA LEU A 591 17.27 -24.01 -20.67
C LEU A 591 18.35 -23.25 -21.45
N GLU A 592 18.56 -21.96 -21.19
CA GLU A 592 19.65 -21.18 -21.78
C GLU A 592 21.03 -21.78 -21.41
N ASP A 593 21.22 -22.14 -20.14
CA ASP A 593 22.42 -22.84 -19.66
C ASP A 593 22.62 -24.19 -20.37
N ARG A 594 21.53 -24.89 -20.69
CA ARG A 594 21.58 -26.15 -21.43
C ARG A 594 22.05 -25.93 -22.86
N PHE A 595 21.49 -24.94 -23.55
CA PHE A 595 21.88 -24.60 -24.91
C PHE A 595 23.34 -24.14 -24.97
N ALA A 596 23.78 -23.28 -24.05
CA ALA A 596 25.16 -22.79 -24.01
C ALA A 596 26.21 -23.91 -23.84
N ARG A 597 25.84 -25.02 -23.20
CA ARG A 597 26.73 -26.18 -22.96
C ARG A 597 26.60 -27.29 -24.01
N THR A 598 25.70 -27.14 -24.98
CA THR A 598 25.42 -28.17 -25.99
C THR A 598 26.28 -27.93 -27.23
N ASP A 599 27.00 -28.97 -27.67
CA ASP A 599 27.78 -28.88 -28.92
C ASP A 599 26.87 -29.17 -30.12
N PHE A 600 26.25 -28.11 -30.66
CA PHE A 600 25.44 -28.21 -31.86
C PHE A 600 26.26 -28.48 -33.14
N ASN A 601 27.59 -28.31 -33.09
CA ASN A 601 28.49 -28.52 -34.23
C ASN A 601 29.09 -29.93 -34.29
N TYR A 602 28.67 -30.83 -33.41
CA TYR A 602 29.22 -32.19 -33.31
C TYR A 602 29.30 -32.93 -34.64
N GLY A 603 28.37 -32.68 -35.57
CA GLY A 603 28.34 -33.30 -36.91
C GLY A 603 29.58 -33.01 -37.77
N TYR A 604 30.35 -31.98 -37.43
CA TYR A 604 31.60 -31.59 -38.10
C TYR A 604 32.86 -32.10 -37.39
N SER A 605 32.74 -32.81 -36.26
CA SER A 605 33.90 -33.36 -35.55
C SER A 605 34.43 -34.63 -36.23
N ASP A 606 35.74 -34.72 -36.37
CA ASP A 606 36.44 -35.91 -36.87
C ASP A 606 36.60 -37.01 -35.79
N ASP A 607 36.39 -36.67 -34.52
CA ASP A 607 36.42 -37.62 -33.41
C ASP A 607 35.08 -38.37 -33.28
N SER A 608 35.13 -39.69 -33.04
CA SER A 608 33.93 -40.51 -32.90
C SER A 608 33.24 -40.31 -31.55
N ASN A 609 34.00 -40.05 -30.49
CA ASN A 609 33.46 -39.88 -29.14
C ASN A 609 32.77 -38.52 -29.01
N ASP A 610 33.36 -37.46 -29.57
CA ASP A 610 32.77 -36.12 -29.57
C ASP A 610 31.46 -36.09 -30.37
N ARG A 611 31.40 -36.84 -31.47
CA ARG A 611 30.17 -37.01 -32.27
C ARG A 611 29.07 -37.73 -31.50
N GLU A 612 29.41 -38.74 -30.72
CA GLU A 612 28.44 -39.50 -29.91
C GLU A 612 27.93 -38.65 -28.74
N TYR A 613 28.85 -38.02 -27.99
CA TYR A 613 28.53 -37.12 -26.89
C TYR A 613 27.73 -35.89 -27.35
N GLY A 614 28.12 -35.27 -28.46
CA GLY A 614 27.39 -34.14 -29.06
C GLY A 614 25.99 -34.54 -29.53
N ARG A 615 25.84 -35.74 -30.11
CA ARG A 615 24.51 -36.25 -30.47
C ARG A 615 23.62 -36.42 -29.24
N GLU A 616 24.13 -37.00 -28.16
CA GLU A 616 23.37 -37.20 -26.92
C GLU A 616 22.97 -35.87 -26.28
N THR A 617 23.90 -34.92 -26.18
CA THR A 617 23.63 -33.60 -25.59
C THR A 617 22.64 -32.78 -26.41
N VAL A 618 22.68 -32.86 -27.75
CA VAL A 618 21.67 -32.24 -28.62
C VAL A 618 20.30 -32.88 -28.43
N GLN A 619 20.20 -34.20 -28.22
CA GLN A 619 18.91 -34.83 -27.93
C GLN A 619 18.33 -34.39 -26.59
N VAL A 620 19.18 -34.22 -25.56
CA VAL A 620 18.75 -33.66 -24.27
C VAL A 620 18.28 -32.22 -24.44
N ALA A 621 19.03 -31.37 -25.15
CA ALA A 621 18.63 -29.99 -25.40
C ALA A 621 17.29 -29.89 -26.15
N LYS A 622 17.02 -30.79 -27.11
CA LYS A 622 15.73 -30.85 -27.80
C LYS A 622 14.58 -31.23 -26.88
N ARG A 623 14.78 -32.23 -26.03
CA ARG A 623 13.75 -32.65 -25.07
C ARG A 623 13.46 -31.54 -24.06
N ASP A 624 14.50 -30.90 -23.53
CA ASP A 624 14.35 -29.81 -22.55
C ASP A 624 13.67 -28.58 -23.20
N PHE A 625 13.93 -28.33 -24.50
CA PHE A 625 13.17 -27.36 -25.30
C PHE A 625 11.69 -27.76 -25.38
N GLU A 626 11.39 -28.99 -25.80
CA GLU A 626 10.02 -29.47 -26.02
C GLU A 626 9.21 -29.41 -24.73
N GLU A 627 9.81 -29.80 -23.61
CA GLU A 627 9.20 -29.73 -22.28
C GLU A 627 8.90 -28.29 -21.85
N PHE A 628 9.83 -27.35 -22.09
CA PHE A 628 9.59 -25.95 -21.77
C PHE A 628 8.56 -25.31 -22.72
N ALA A 629 8.68 -25.56 -24.02
CA ALA A 629 7.80 -25.00 -25.04
C ALA A 629 6.35 -25.51 -24.93
N ALA A 630 6.14 -26.74 -24.43
CA ALA A 630 4.82 -27.31 -24.24
C ALA A 630 3.98 -26.58 -23.17
N LYS A 631 4.60 -25.79 -22.29
CA LYS A 631 3.92 -25.10 -21.18
C LYS A 631 2.94 -24.03 -21.65
N SER A 632 3.32 -23.19 -22.63
CA SER A 632 2.42 -22.21 -23.23
C SER A 632 3.00 -21.61 -24.52
N SER A 633 2.19 -20.83 -25.25
CA SER A 633 2.63 -20.08 -26.43
C SER A 633 3.77 -19.09 -26.12
N THR A 634 3.74 -18.45 -24.95
CA THR A 634 4.81 -17.57 -24.46
C THR A 634 6.10 -18.34 -24.19
N HIS A 635 6.00 -19.52 -23.57
CA HIS A 635 7.17 -20.39 -23.33
C HIS A 635 7.75 -20.93 -24.64
N ALA A 636 6.90 -21.30 -25.59
CA ALA A 636 7.31 -21.73 -26.92
C ALA A 636 8.05 -20.60 -27.67
N ALA A 637 7.57 -19.36 -27.58
CA ALA A 637 8.22 -18.19 -28.17
C ALA A 637 9.60 -17.91 -27.55
N LEU A 638 9.69 -17.96 -26.21
CA LEU A 638 10.95 -17.79 -25.47
C LEU A 638 11.97 -18.89 -25.81
N ALA A 639 11.56 -20.15 -25.76
CA ALA A 639 12.43 -21.29 -26.12
C ALA A 639 12.94 -21.17 -27.55
N SER A 640 12.06 -20.81 -28.49
CA SER A 640 12.39 -20.64 -29.91
C SER A 640 13.39 -19.52 -30.14
N ARG A 641 13.24 -18.38 -29.44
CA ARG A 641 14.20 -17.27 -29.47
C ARG A 641 15.57 -17.71 -28.93
N SER A 642 15.61 -18.46 -27.84
CA SER A 642 16.85 -18.98 -27.26
C SER A 642 17.50 -20.07 -28.12
N TRP A 643 16.69 -20.89 -28.80
CA TRP A 643 17.17 -21.88 -29.77
C TRP A 643 17.84 -21.21 -30.96
N ASP A 644 17.22 -20.17 -31.54
CA ASP A 644 17.78 -19.41 -32.66
C ASP A 644 19.12 -18.74 -32.29
N LYS A 645 19.27 -18.27 -31.04
CA LYS A 645 20.54 -17.75 -30.52
C LYS A 645 21.61 -18.83 -30.39
N ALA A 646 21.21 -20.06 -30.10
CA ALA A 646 22.13 -21.18 -29.83
C ALA A 646 22.59 -21.91 -31.10
N THR A 647 21.71 -22.08 -32.10
CA THR A 647 22.04 -22.78 -33.34
C THR A 647 21.11 -22.44 -34.51
N ASP A 648 21.69 -22.33 -35.70
CA ASP A 648 21.00 -22.26 -37.00
C ASP A 648 21.23 -23.54 -37.84
N ILE A 649 22.03 -24.48 -37.35
CA ILE A 649 22.49 -25.67 -38.09
C ILE A 649 21.61 -26.89 -37.80
N ILE A 650 21.09 -27.00 -36.56
CA ILE A 650 20.25 -28.13 -36.16
C ILE A 650 18.78 -27.79 -36.38
N ARG A 651 18.07 -28.68 -37.09
CA ARG A 651 16.61 -28.55 -37.30
C ARG A 651 15.90 -28.35 -35.97
N PRO A 652 15.06 -27.30 -35.83
CA PRO A 652 14.32 -27.03 -34.62
C PRO A 652 13.48 -28.24 -34.15
N PRO A 653 13.33 -28.43 -32.84
CA PRO A 653 12.47 -29.45 -32.23
C PRO A 653 10.96 -29.13 -32.38
N GLU A 654 10.10 -30.02 -31.89
CA GLU A 654 8.65 -29.81 -31.87
C GLU A 654 8.27 -28.65 -30.92
N GLY A 655 7.22 -27.88 -31.26
CA GLY A 655 6.85 -26.67 -30.52
C GLY A 655 7.62 -25.39 -30.90
N TYR A 656 8.53 -25.45 -31.89
CA TYR A 656 9.22 -24.25 -32.39
C TYR A 656 8.27 -23.25 -33.07
N VAL A 657 8.37 -21.98 -32.68
CA VAL A 657 7.59 -20.86 -33.20
C VAL A 657 8.48 -19.96 -34.06
N PRO A 658 8.17 -19.76 -35.36
CA PRO A 658 8.89 -18.85 -36.24
C PRO A 658 8.83 -17.38 -35.78
N GLU A 659 9.85 -16.58 -36.12
CA GLU A 659 9.99 -15.18 -35.69
C GLU A 659 8.75 -14.31 -35.92
N ASN A 660 8.09 -14.45 -37.08
CA ASN A 660 6.88 -13.69 -37.42
C ASN A 660 5.67 -14.05 -36.55
N GLU A 661 5.59 -15.30 -36.07
CA GLU A 661 4.52 -15.75 -35.17
C GLU A 661 4.83 -15.39 -33.71
N ARG A 662 6.11 -15.31 -33.35
CA ARG A 662 6.56 -14.84 -32.02
C ARG A 662 6.21 -13.38 -31.78
N VAL A 663 6.39 -12.51 -32.76
CA VAL A 663 6.01 -11.08 -32.67
C VAL A 663 4.51 -10.94 -32.40
N ALA A 664 3.68 -11.74 -33.07
CA ALA A 664 2.23 -11.75 -32.85
C ALA A 664 1.81 -12.37 -31.50
N ILE A 665 2.63 -13.23 -30.89
CA ILE A 665 2.43 -13.73 -29.52
C ILE A 665 2.88 -12.70 -28.50
N GLN A 666 3.97 -11.98 -28.76
CA GLN A 666 4.44 -10.88 -27.91
C GLN A 666 3.41 -9.74 -27.85
N GLU A 667 2.84 -9.35 -28.99
CA GLU A 667 1.71 -8.39 -29.05
C GLU A 667 0.43 -8.91 -28.34
N ARG A 668 0.25 -10.23 -28.20
CA ARG A 668 -0.83 -10.86 -27.42
C ARG A 668 -0.55 -10.95 -25.93
N VAL A 669 0.71 -11.12 -25.51
CA VAL A 669 1.10 -11.10 -24.09
C VAL A 669 1.09 -9.67 -23.55
N GLU A 670 1.40 -8.70 -24.41
CA GLU A 670 1.19 -7.27 -24.15
C GLU A 670 -0.31 -6.89 -24.11
N THR A 671 -1.22 -7.82 -24.45
CA THR A 671 -2.69 -7.71 -24.28
C THR A 671 -3.21 -8.84 -23.38
N SER A 672 -3.05 -8.66 -22.06
CA SER A 672 -3.46 -9.54 -20.94
C SER A 672 -4.65 -10.50 -21.23
N SER A 673 -4.44 -11.81 -21.03
CA SER A 673 -5.47 -12.87 -21.11
C SER A 673 -6.58 -12.66 -20.07
N GLU A 674 -7.84 -12.81 -20.50
CA GLU A 674 -9.00 -12.61 -19.63
C GLU A 674 -9.11 -13.70 -18.57
N ILE A 675 -8.61 -14.92 -18.86
CA ILE A 675 -8.46 -16.01 -17.88
C ILE A 675 -7.52 -15.59 -16.74
N ALA A 676 -6.36 -15.01 -17.05
CA ALA A 676 -5.41 -14.56 -16.04
C ALA A 676 -5.99 -13.43 -15.17
N ARG A 677 -6.70 -12.48 -15.79
CA ARG A 677 -7.40 -11.40 -15.08
C ARG A 677 -8.45 -11.93 -14.10
N VAL A 678 -9.26 -12.91 -14.52
CA VAL A 678 -10.32 -13.51 -13.71
C VAL A 678 -9.77 -14.35 -12.56
N VAL A 679 -8.72 -15.12 -12.81
CA VAL A 679 -8.03 -15.91 -11.78
C VAL A 679 -7.40 -15.00 -10.73
N GLU A 680 -6.71 -13.94 -11.15
CA GLU A 680 -6.10 -12.97 -10.24
C GLU A 680 -7.16 -12.20 -9.43
N HIS A 681 -8.30 -11.88 -10.04
CA HIS A 681 -9.45 -11.33 -9.31
C HIS A 681 -9.93 -12.30 -8.22
N GLU A 682 -10.13 -13.57 -8.55
CA GLU A 682 -10.59 -14.59 -7.59
C GLU A 682 -9.60 -14.85 -6.45
N ARG A 683 -8.29 -14.68 -6.70
CA ARG A 683 -7.25 -14.72 -5.66
C ARG A 683 -7.36 -13.57 -4.67
N ASN A 684 -7.64 -12.36 -5.15
CA ASN A 684 -7.54 -11.12 -4.37
C ASN A 684 -8.89 -10.60 -3.82
N ASP A 685 -10.00 -10.86 -4.53
CA ASP A 685 -11.35 -10.39 -4.19
C ASP A 685 -12.38 -11.53 -4.26
N LYS A 686 -12.61 -12.15 -3.11
CA LYS A 686 -13.51 -13.31 -2.97
C LYS A 686 -15.01 -12.95 -2.89
N ILE A 687 -15.35 -11.66 -2.87
CA ILE A 687 -16.71 -11.17 -2.58
C ILE A 687 -17.38 -10.64 -3.84
N ASN A 688 -16.64 -9.94 -4.70
CA ASN A 688 -17.19 -9.31 -5.90
C ASN A 688 -17.03 -10.20 -7.15
N SER A 689 -17.92 -10.01 -8.14
CA SER A 689 -17.86 -10.72 -9.42
C SER A 689 -16.54 -10.44 -10.15
N PRO A 690 -15.87 -11.44 -10.74
CA PRO A 690 -14.66 -11.24 -11.55
C PRO A 690 -14.93 -10.56 -12.90
N PHE A 691 -16.20 -10.49 -13.32
CA PHE A 691 -16.62 -9.86 -14.57
C PHE A 691 -17.12 -8.44 -14.34
N ALA A 692 -16.54 -7.49 -15.07
CA ALA A 692 -16.92 -6.07 -15.04
C ALA A 692 -18.25 -5.82 -15.78
N ASP A 693 -18.50 -6.59 -16.84
CA ASP A 693 -19.70 -6.53 -17.68
C ASP A 693 -19.97 -7.89 -18.35
N ASP A 694 -20.99 -7.96 -19.20
CA ASP A 694 -21.32 -9.19 -19.92
C ASP A 694 -20.30 -9.49 -21.04
N ALA A 695 -19.59 -8.49 -21.57
CA ALA A 695 -18.60 -8.67 -22.63
C ALA A 695 -17.32 -9.34 -22.11
N SER A 696 -16.78 -8.89 -20.98
CA SER A 696 -15.67 -9.53 -20.25
C SER A 696 -16.01 -10.96 -19.84
N ARG A 697 -17.26 -11.20 -19.43
CA ARG A 697 -17.77 -12.54 -19.15
C ARG A 697 -17.81 -13.44 -20.39
N GLU A 698 -18.29 -12.92 -21.51
CA GLU A 698 -18.31 -13.65 -22.78
C GLU A 698 -16.90 -13.94 -23.29
N ILE A 699 -15.97 -12.98 -23.21
CA ILE A 699 -14.57 -13.15 -23.61
C ILE A 699 -13.90 -14.25 -22.77
N PHE A 700 -14.08 -14.23 -21.45
CA PHE A 700 -13.57 -15.26 -20.55
C PHE A 700 -14.11 -16.65 -20.89
N ARG A 701 -15.43 -16.74 -21.13
CA ARG A 701 -16.07 -18.01 -21.49
C ARG A 701 -15.61 -18.51 -22.85
N ASP A 702 -15.53 -17.63 -23.84
CA ASP A 702 -15.05 -17.97 -25.18
C ASP A 702 -13.59 -18.45 -25.14
N GLU A 703 -12.76 -17.85 -24.29
CA GLU A 703 -11.36 -18.27 -24.10
C GLU A 703 -11.29 -19.69 -23.50
N ILE A 704 -12.08 -19.99 -22.46
CA ILE A 704 -12.16 -21.34 -21.86
C ILE A 704 -12.77 -22.36 -22.84
N GLU A 705 -13.88 -22.03 -23.51
CA GLU A 705 -14.61 -22.95 -24.39
C GLU A 705 -13.86 -23.25 -25.69
N ARG A 706 -13.04 -22.31 -26.15
CA ARG A 706 -12.23 -22.48 -27.36
C ARG A 706 -11.15 -23.54 -27.22
N ASP A 707 -10.58 -23.67 -26.03
CA ASP A 707 -9.42 -24.52 -25.79
C ASP A 707 -9.79 -25.87 -25.14
N LEU A 708 -11.07 -26.09 -24.81
CA LEU A 708 -11.58 -27.34 -24.24
C LEU A 708 -12.39 -28.18 -25.25
N SER A 709 -12.21 -29.51 -25.21
CA SER A 709 -13.08 -30.44 -25.94
C SER A 709 -14.48 -30.54 -25.29
N ASP A 710 -15.51 -30.90 -26.07
CA ASP A 710 -16.90 -31.08 -25.59
C ASP A 710 -17.00 -31.92 -24.30
N GLY A 711 -16.23 -33.02 -24.20
CA GLY A 711 -16.25 -33.88 -23.02
C GLY A 711 -15.60 -33.26 -21.78
N ARG A 712 -14.62 -32.37 -21.97
CA ARG A 712 -14.00 -31.61 -20.87
C ARG A 712 -14.87 -30.43 -20.45
N LEU A 713 -15.59 -29.82 -21.39
CA LEU A 713 -16.59 -28.79 -21.07
C LEU A 713 -17.75 -29.35 -20.25
N ASP A 714 -18.21 -30.55 -20.58
CA ASP A 714 -19.23 -31.23 -19.77
C ASP A 714 -18.72 -31.54 -18.36
N ALA A 715 -17.46 -32.01 -18.23
CA ALA A 715 -16.82 -32.24 -16.93
C ALA A 715 -16.69 -30.94 -16.10
N LEU A 716 -16.27 -29.84 -16.74
CA LEU A 716 -16.17 -28.53 -16.10
C LEU A 716 -17.54 -28.03 -15.61
N ARG A 717 -18.61 -28.25 -16.37
CA ARG A 717 -19.99 -27.92 -15.99
C ARG A 717 -20.53 -28.78 -14.84
N GLU A 718 -19.95 -29.98 -14.66
CA GLU A 718 -20.23 -30.87 -13.53
C GLU A 718 -19.39 -30.56 -12.28
N GLY A 719 -18.45 -29.60 -12.36
CA GLY A 719 -17.61 -29.17 -11.23
C GLY A 719 -16.19 -29.74 -11.23
N ASP A 720 -15.80 -30.49 -12.27
CA ASP A 720 -14.45 -31.03 -12.37
C ASP A 720 -13.47 -29.96 -12.87
N ALA A 721 -12.77 -29.32 -11.94
CA ALA A 721 -11.76 -28.32 -12.25
C ALA A 721 -10.52 -28.90 -12.96
N GLU A 722 -10.29 -30.22 -12.92
CA GLU A 722 -9.19 -30.86 -13.67
C GLU A 722 -9.42 -30.85 -15.18
N ALA A 723 -10.64 -30.54 -15.64
CA ALA A 723 -10.88 -30.26 -17.05
C ALA A 723 -9.97 -29.14 -17.60
N LEU A 724 -9.54 -28.20 -16.75
CA LEU A 724 -8.70 -27.05 -17.06
C LEU A 724 -7.18 -27.34 -16.96
N ASP A 725 -6.76 -28.59 -16.73
CA ASP A 725 -5.34 -28.96 -16.57
C ASP A 725 -4.44 -28.70 -17.79
N GLU A 726 -5.03 -28.53 -18.97
CA GLU A 726 -4.32 -28.17 -20.21
C GLU A 726 -4.20 -26.65 -20.41
N ILE A 727 -4.91 -25.84 -19.62
CA ILE A 727 -4.98 -24.38 -19.77
C ILE A 727 -4.34 -23.66 -18.58
N ILE A 728 -4.48 -24.23 -17.37
CA ILE A 728 -4.04 -23.62 -16.12
C ILE A 728 -3.28 -24.68 -15.30
N ASP A 729 -2.00 -24.40 -15.03
CA ASP A 729 -1.09 -25.34 -14.37
C ASP A 729 -1.35 -25.49 -12.87
N ASP A 730 -1.60 -24.37 -12.17
CA ASP A 730 -1.84 -24.37 -10.73
C ASP A 730 -3.25 -24.89 -10.39
N ARG A 731 -3.32 -25.86 -9.48
CA ARG A 731 -4.60 -26.50 -9.11
C ARG A 731 -5.56 -25.51 -8.46
N LEU A 732 -5.05 -24.58 -7.65
CA LEU A 732 -5.88 -23.57 -7.01
C LEU A 732 -6.41 -22.56 -8.04
N ASP A 733 -5.61 -22.19 -9.03
CA ASP A 733 -6.07 -21.39 -10.18
C ASP A 733 -7.11 -22.09 -11.05
N ARG A 734 -6.97 -23.40 -11.27
CA ARG A 734 -8.00 -24.20 -11.94
C ARG A 734 -9.32 -24.11 -11.20
N LEU A 735 -9.29 -24.24 -9.88
CA LEU A 735 -10.48 -24.15 -9.04
C LEU A 735 -11.11 -22.75 -9.09
N TYR A 736 -10.30 -21.68 -9.12
CA TYR A 736 -10.78 -20.31 -9.29
C TYR A 736 -11.43 -20.07 -10.65
N ALA A 737 -10.77 -20.47 -11.73
CA ALA A 737 -11.33 -20.37 -13.08
C ALA A 737 -12.60 -21.22 -13.23
N ALA A 738 -12.64 -22.42 -12.67
CA ALA A 738 -13.83 -23.29 -12.68
C ALA A 738 -15.00 -22.66 -11.91
N LYS A 739 -14.74 -22.07 -10.74
CA LYS A 739 -15.75 -21.31 -9.98
C LYS A 739 -16.31 -20.16 -10.80
N ALA A 740 -15.45 -19.33 -11.38
CA ALA A 740 -15.87 -18.19 -12.21
C ALA A 740 -16.65 -18.63 -13.44
N TYR A 741 -16.23 -19.73 -14.10
CA TYR A 741 -16.93 -20.31 -15.25
C TYR A 741 -18.32 -20.82 -14.88
N LEU A 742 -18.47 -21.55 -13.79
CA LEU A 742 -19.77 -22.03 -13.31
C LEU A 742 -20.68 -20.89 -12.82
N GLN A 743 -20.11 -19.82 -12.26
CA GLN A 743 -20.90 -18.66 -11.81
C GLN A 743 -21.29 -17.73 -12.96
N SER A 744 -20.61 -17.83 -14.11
CA SER A 744 -20.89 -17.00 -15.29
C SER A 744 -22.17 -17.40 -16.04
N ASP A 745 -22.70 -18.62 -15.83
CA ASP A 745 -23.94 -19.12 -16.43
C ASP A 745 -25.03 -19.34 -15.35
N GLU A 746 -26.19 -18.71 -15.53
CA GLU A 746 -27.34 -18.77 -14.62
C GLU A 746 -27.80 -20.21 -14.32
N ALA A 747 -27.65 -21.15 -15.28
CA ALA A 747 -28.01 -22.56 -15.11
C ALA A 747 -27.08 -23.30 -14.13
N THR A 748 -25.82 -22.88 -14.04
CA THR A 748 -24.79 -23.53 -13.22
C THR A 748 -24.42 -22.75 -11.96
N ALA A 749 -24.69 -21.44 -11.89
CA ALA A 749 -24.31 -20.55 -10.80
C ALA A 749 -24.87 -20.93 -9.42
N SER A 750 -25.98 -21.68 -9.36
CA SER A 750 -26.61 -22.17 -8.12
C SER A 750 -26.56 -23.70 -7.94
N SER A 751 -25.76 -24.39 -8.77
CA SER A 751 -25.66 -25.85 -8.78
C SER A 751 -24.86 -26.42 -7.60
N ASP A 752 -24.96 -27.73 -7.39
CA ASP A 752 -24.11 -28.44 -6.42
C ASP A 752 -22.63 -28.43 -6.85
N ALA A 753 -22.35 -28.36 -8.16
CA ALA A 753 -21.00 -28.25 -8.72
C ALA A 753 -20.26 -27.00 -8.21
N VAL A 754 -20.92 -25.84 -8.14
CA VAL A 754 -20.33 -24.62 -7.57
C VAL A 754 -19.98 -24.81 -6.09
N ARG A 755 -20.84 -25.50 -5.33
CA ARG A 755 -20.60 -25.74 -3.89
C ARG A 755 -19.43 -26.70 -3.67
N GLU A 756 -19.28 -27.70 -4.54
CA GLU A 756 -18.19 -28.66 -4.52
C GLU A 756 -16.86 -27.97 -4.85
N VAL A 757 -16.79 -27.20 -5.94
CA VAL A 757 -15.61 -26.41 -6.31
C VAL A 757 -15.23 -25.42 -5.19
N VAL A 758 -16.19 -24.71 -4.60
CA VAL A 758 -15.92 -23.80 -3.46
C VAL A 758 -15.40 -24.54 -2.23
N SER A 759 -15.87 -25.77 -1.98
CA SER A 759 -15.35 -26.60 -0.89
C SER A 759 -13.91 -27.06 -1.19
N GLU A 760 -13.61 -27.44 -2.43
CA GLU A 760 -12.26 -27.83 -2.84
C GLU A 760 -11.28 -26.66 -2.79
N ILE A 761 -11.71 -25.44 -3.15
CA ILE A 761 -10.91 -24.22 -2.94
C ILE A 761 -10.53 -24.09 -1.48
N ALA A 762 -11.51 -24.19 -0.56
CA ALA A 762 -11.25 -24.04 0.87
C ALA A 762 -10.28 -25.10 1.40
N ASP A 763 -10.38 -26.35 0.94
CA ASP A 763 -9.50 -27.45 1.33
C ASP A 763 -8.08 -27.26 0.76
N GLU A 764 -7.95 -26.87 -0.51
CA GLU A 764 -6.67 -26.62 -1.18
C GLU A 764 -5.95 -25.39 -0.58
N GLU A 765 -6.67 -24.30 -0.29
CA GLU A 765 -6.14 -23.15 0.42
C GLU A 765 -5.66 -23.51 1.84
N PHE A 766 -6.42 -24.35 2.54
CA PHE A 766 -6.05 -24.84 3.86
C PHE A 766 -4.80 -25.73 3.81
N GLU A 767 -4.70 -26.62 2.82
CA GLU A 767 -3.52 -27.46 2.62
C GLU A 767 -2.28 -26.65 2.20
N ALA A 768 -2.44 -25.65 1.32
CA ALA A 768 -1.37 -24.72 0.95
C ALA A 768 -0.86 -23.92 2.18
N GLN A 769 -1.77 -23.49 3.05
CA GLN A 769 -1.42 -22.86 4.33
C GLN A 769 -0.73 -23.87 5.27
N ARG A 770 -1.21 -25.12 5.36
CA ARG A 770 -0.61 -26.17 6.18
C ARG A 770 0.80 -26.53 5.72
N LEU A 771 1.05 -26.64 4.41
CA LEU A 771 2.37 -26.91 3.84
C LEU A 771 3.36 -25.77 4.11
N LYS A 772 2.91 -24.51 4.04
CA LYS A 772 3.70 -23.35 4.49
C LYS A 772 4.10 -23.44 5.97
N HIS A 773 3.27 -24.07 6.82
CA HIS A 773 3.57 -24.29 8.24
C HIS A 773 4.42 -25.56 8.52
N VAL A 774 4.27 -26.64 7.76
CA VAL A 774 5.08 -27.87 7.94
C VAL A 774 6.54 -27.66 7.51
N HIS A 775 6.80 -26.78 6.54
CA HIS A 775 8.17 -26.43 6.15
C HIS A 775 8.94 -25.63 7.22
N SER A 776 8.28 -25.03 8.22
CA SER A 776 8.99 -24.44 9.37
C SER A 776 9.38 -25.46 10.45
N ASP A 777 8.80 -26.66 10.44
CA ASP A 777 9.01 -27.71 11.46
C ASP A 777 9.92 -28.87 10.99
N ALA A 778 10.39 -28.85 9.73
CA ALA A 778 11.15 -29.95 9.12
C ALA A 778 12.69 -29.78 9.09
N GLU A 779 13.28 -28.84 9.84
CA GLU A 779 14.72 -28.92 10.14
C GLU A 779 14.97 -30.05 11.15
N LYS A 780 15.41 -31.21 10.62
CA LYS A 780 15.70 -32.45 11.35
C LYS A 780 16.42 -32.20 12.68
N GLY A 781 15.73 -32.49 13.78
CA GLY A 781 16.35 -32.68 15.08
C GLY A 781 17.42 -33.77 15.01
N GLN A 782 18.60 -33.48 15.56
CA GLN A 782 19.64 -34.47 15.80
C GLN A 782 19.08 -35.56 16.74
N THR A 783 18.96 -36.79 16.23
CA THR A 783 18.70 -37.98 17.03
C THR A 783 19.92 -38.32 17.88
N HIS A 784 19.73 -38.49 19.19
CA HIS A 784 20.75 -38.95 20.12
C HIS A 784 21.33 -40.30 19.72
N GLY A 785 22.66 -40.32 19.54
CA GLY A 785 23.56 -41.47 19.58
C GLY A 785 24.87 -41.02 20.19
#